data_AF-A0A2V9N9P0-F1
#
_entry.id   AF-A0A2V9N9P0-F1
#
_cell.length_a   1.000
_cell.length_b   1.000
_cell.length_c   1.000
_cell.angle_alpha   90.00
_cell.angle_beta   90.00
_cell.angle_gamma   90.00
#
_symmetry.space_group_name_H-M   'P 1'
#
loop_
_entity.id
_entity.type
_entity.pdbx_description
1 polymer ?
#
loop_
_entity_poly.entity_id
_entity_poly.type
_entity_poly.pdbx_seq_one_letter_code
_entity_poly.pdbx_strand_id
1 'polypeptide(L)'
;MWFRYSLINSDVLKPTSLPGLQTTDTIPGRNWGGNWVHTFSPSLQLQALFSRTTVSDNAYTKFKTDLSSVIQTAGFAPGFASNFSGASGWLLPNYQLGNNYVSAGESVVLTPQATDNNQVSVTVNKLKGTHTFTVGANYISSVFSSPLSFDSVGFANGQTGNGNGNGGFSVASALIGVPDSANRRDVAERTRPGGLFSAFFQDSWKATSKLTVNYGIRYDLTLIPPYGTKETFDKSGGIETGDFDFSNGTYVLQYPPPPCTVRGHAPCIPSIMLDPQGNAVACDPSTQTCLPPGTLPPHVVVDPRGRISHNTYTNLGPHLGFAYRVRERTVLRGGAGVVYDNWAAVSQMSQNIEGDWPGIGQLIANNLNVPGGSTAPSGTPTATYGDPFSAGGVSAGLPAPTPFFSGGVNWHYDPHIKNAYAYQFNFGIQHQINSTTTITGSYVSALTHRANIGGVYNTALKPSPLPNPQSRALFPYMIQTFYDRSVGFADYHAFQLSVDKRFTGGLAYQVAYTFSKALDENDGWFGAEGKNVADPYNPRASLSPAGFDLPHLLTVNANYELPVGQGKRYSTGSHAVDYIVGNWQVNGILSVRSGQRYSVTDNNGDPANTGNVGWAGYEQANLVGDPNSGSCPNGAAVHTQTCWFNASAFAAPASGTFGNLRPDPFQAQRYWNVDFSVFRGFPLWGEARKVEFRAEAFNLFNTVVFGSPNGDVSNPSNFGTVTSRANANNARVLQFGLRFIF
;
A
#
# COMPACT_ATOMS: atom_id res chain seq x y z
N MET A 1 -11.90 36.38 -11.04
CA MET A 1 -12.53 35.16 -10.50
C MET A 1 -12.53 34.11 -11.59
N TRP A 2 -12.36 32.84 -11.25
CA TRP A 2 -12.64 31.74 -12.17
C TRP A 2 -13.47 30.66 -11.46
N PHE A 3 -14.27 29.96 -12.26
CA PHE A 3 -14.99 28.76 -11.85
C PHE A 3 -14.74 27.68 -12.90
N ARG A 4 -14.51 26.45 -12.45
CA ARG A 4 -14.33 25.28 -13.29
C ARG A 4 -15.20 24.16 -12.76
N TYR A 5 -15.90 23.53 -13.67
CA TYR A 5 -16.57 22.26 -13.44
C TYR A 5 -16.04 21.25 -14.44
N SER A 6 -15.75 20.04 -13.97
CA SER A 6 -15.42 18.90 -14.83
C SER A 6 -16.13 17.66 -14.32
N LEU A 7 -16.58 16.83 -15.24
CA LEU A 7 -17.24 15.57 -14.94
C LEU A 7 -16.64 14.45 -15.78
N ILE A 8 -16.69 13.25 -15.23
CA ILE A 8 -16.51 12.00 -15.96
C ILE A 8 -17.68 11.07 -15.60
N ASN A 9 -18.24 10.41 -16.60
CA ASN A 9 -19.15 9.29 -16.42
C ASN A 9 -18.53 8.15 -17.21
N SER A 10 -18.00 7.15 -16.51
CA SER A 10 -17.45 5.96 -17.13
C SER A 10 -18.30 4.77 -16.73
N ASP A 11 -18.95 4.16 -17.70
CA ASP A 11 -19.66 2.89 -17.54
C ASP A 11 -18.96 1.85 -18.41
N VAL A 12 -18.33 0.86 -17.77
CA VAL A 12 -17.57 -0.19 -18.46
C VAL A 12 -18.24 -1.52 -18.19
N LEU A 13 -18.69 -2.18 -19.26
CA LEU A 13 -19.22 -3.53 -19.21
C LEU A 13 -18.15 -4.52 -19.65
N LYS A 14 -17.79 -5.45 -18.77
CA LYS A 14 -16.79 -6.50 -19.05
C LYS A 14 -17.45 -7.87 -18.98
N PRO A 15 -17.29 -8.73 -20.00
CA PRO A 15 -17.63 -10.14 -19.85
C PRO A 15 -16.71 -10.77 -18.79
N THR A 16 -17.23 -11.71 -18.03
CA THR A 16 -16.44 -12.52 -17.10
C THR A 16 -16.16 -13.89 -17.72
N SER A 17 -15.58 -14.78 -16.93
CA SER A 17 -15.18 -16.12 -17.32
C SER A 17 -16.37 -17.08 -17.56
N LEU A 18 -17.58 -16.77 -17.06
CA LEU A 18 -18.80 -17.54 -17.33
C LEU A 18 -19.72 -16.84 -18.34
N PRO A 19 -20.31 -17.58 -19.29
CA PRO A 19 -21.31 -17.03 -20.21
C PRO A 19 -22.49 -16.42 -19.45
N GLY A 20 -22.85 -15.18 -19.77
CA GLY A 20 -23.99 -14.48 -19.16
C GLY A 20 -23.69 -13.76 -17.85
N LEU A 21 -22.53 -14.01 -17.21
CA LEU A 21 -22.04 -13.26 -16.06
C LEU A 21 -21.24 -12.05 -16.55
N GLN A 22 -21.63 -10.85 -16.12
CA GLN A 22 -21.02 -9.60 -16.57
C GLN A 22 -20.68 -8.72 -15.38
N THR A 23 -19.57 -8.01 -15.48
CA THR A 23 -19.21 -6.95 -14.53
C THR A 23 -19.53 -5.60 -15.14
N THR A 24 -20.30 -4.78 -14.43
CA THR A 24 -20.57 -3.38 -14.77
C THR A 24 -19.87 -2.50 -13.77
N ASP A 25 -18.88 -1.73 -14.23
CA ASP A 25 -18.15 -0.74 -13.44
C ASP A 25 -18.65 0.66 -13.80
N THR A 26 -19.23 1.37 -12.83
CA THR A 26 -19.77 2.73 -12.98
C THR A 26 -18.99 3.70 -12.10
N ILE A 27 -18.23 4.59 -12.73
CA ILE A 27 -17.32 5.55 -12.08
C ILE A 27 -17.72 7.00 -12.44
N PRO A 28 -18.77 7.55 -11.80
CA PRO A 28 -19.11 8.96 -11.92
C PRO A 28 -18.15 9.80 -11.06
N GLY A 29 -17.46 10.74 -11.70
CA GLY A 29 -16.62 11.73 -11.05
C GLY A 29 -17.12 13.14 -11.33
N ARG A 30 -17.10 14.01 -10.32
CA ARG A 30 -17.45 15.43 -10.43
C ARG A 30 -16.42 16.24 -9.67
N ASN A 31 -16.00 17.34 -10.26
CA ASN A 31 -15.09 18.27 -9.63
C ASN A 31 -15.57 19.69 -9.88
N TRP A 32 -15.71 20.46 -8.81
CA TRP A 32 -16.04 21.87 -8.81
C TRP A 32 -14.86 22.62 -8.21
N GLY A 33 -14.41 23.69 -8.85
CA GLY A 33 -13.37 24.56 -8.37
C GLY A 33 -13.75 26.01 -8.61
N GLY A 34 -13.58 26.85 -7.60
CA GLY A 34 -13.78 28.28 -7.68
C GLY A 34 -12.62 29.01 -7.03
N ASN A 35 -12.20 30.11 -7.65
CA ASN A 35 -11.17 30.99 -7.12
C ASN A 35 -11.59 32.44 -7.26
N TRP A 36 -11.53 33.16 -6.14
CA TRP A 36 -11.76 34.58 -6.07
C TRP A 36 -10.51 35.26 -5.54
N VAL A 37 -10.06 36.29 -6.25
CA VAL A 37 -8.89 37.08 -5.86
C VAL A 37 -9.33 38.53 -5.80
N HIS A 38 -9.01 39.19 -4.69
CA HIS A 38 -9.28 40.60 -4.49
C HIS A 38 -7.99 41.32 -4.08
N THR A 39 -7.68 42.41 -4.78
CA THR A 39 -6.51 43.25 -4.50
C THR A 39 -6.99 44.53 -3.83
N PHE A 40 -6.82 44.64 -2.51
CA PHE A 40 -7.21 45.81 -1.74
C PHE A 40 -6.28 47.00 -1.98
N SER A 41 -5.00 46.72 -2.27
CA SER A 41 -3.98 47.72 -2.64
C SER A 41 -2.87 47.03 -3.43
N PRO A 42 -1.93 47.77 -4.06
CA PRO A 42 -0.77 47.17 -4.73
C PRO A 42 0.10 46.28 -3.83
N SER A 43 -0.08 46.39 -2.50
CA SER A 43 0.67 45.64 -1.50
C SER A 43 -0.15 44.58 -0.76
N LEU A 44 -1.48 44.50 -0.94
CA LEU A 44 -2.36 43.62 -0.17
C LEU A 44 -3.34 42.90 -1.10
N GLN A 45 -3.26 41.57 -1.09
CA GLN A 45 -4.09 40.69 -1.90
C GLN A 45 -4.69 39.58 -1.03
N LEU A 46 -5.96 39.27 -1.28
CA LEU A 46 -6.68 38.13 -0.72
C LEU A 46 -7.03 37.17 -1.85
N GLN A 47 -6.87 35.88 -1.57
CA GLN A 47 -7.31 34.77 -2.41
C GLN A 47 -8.22 33.86 -1.59
N ALA A 48 -9.39 33.54 -2.10
CA ALA A 48 -10.30 32.54 -1.55
C ALA A 48 -10.58 31.47 -2.61
N LEU A 49 -10.44 30.22 -2.20
CA LEU A 49 -10.60 29.03 -3.02
C LEU A 49 -11.67 28.14 -2.39
N PHE A 50 -12.53 27.61 -3.25
CA PHE A 50 -13.44 26.53 -2.90
C PHE A 50 -13.25 25.40 -3.90
N SER A 51 -13.20 24.17 -3.43
CA SER A 51 -13.31 23.01 -4.30
C SER A 51 -14.16 21.93 -3.66
N ARG A 52 -14.88 21.19 -4.50
CA ARG A 52 -15.55 19.95 -4.12
C ARG A 52 -15.19 18.89 -5.13
N THR A 53 -14.85 17.70 -4.67
CA THR A 53 -14.59 16.57 -5.55
C THR A 53 -15.38 15.37 -5.03
N THR A 54 -16.18 14.78 -5.90
CA THR A 54 -16.92 13.55 -5.62
C THR A 54 -16.56 12.50 -6.65
N VAL A 55 -16.17 11.32 -6.22
CA VAL A 55 -15.91 10.17 -7.08
C VAL A 55 -16.59 8.97 -6.43
N SER A 56 -17.34 8.22 -7.23
CA SER A 56 -17.84 6.90 -6.86
C SER A 56 -17.12 5.84 -7.69
N ASP A 57 -16.98 4.65 -7.14
CA ASP A 57 -16.50 3.46 -7.84
C ASP A 57 -17.42 2.30 -7.49
N ASN A 58 -18.36 2.00 -8.39
CA ASN A 58 -19.42 1.01 -8.13
C ASN A 58 -19.32 -0.12 -9.15
N ALA A 59 -19.04 -1.33 -8.67
CA ALA A 59 -18.92 -2.53 -9.47
C ALA A 59 -20.04 -3.54 -9.12
N TYR A 60 -20.71 -4.04 -10.15
CA TYR A 60 -21.68 -5.12 -10.05
C TYR A 60 -21.25 -6.27 -10.94
N THR A 61 -20.98 -7.43 -10.36
CA THR A 61 -20.78 -8.68 -11.11
C THR A 61 -22.02 -9.54 -10.93
N LYS A 62 -22.89 -9.60 -11.94
CA LYS A 62 -24.16 -10.36 -11.87
C LYS A 62 -24.50 -11.04 -13.18
N PHE A 63 -25.24 -12.14 -13.10
CA PHE A 63 -25.91 -12.70 -14.25
C PHE A 63 -27.08 -11.79 -14.66
N LYS A 64 -27.35 -11.74 -15.96
CA LYS A 64 -28.55 -11.03 -16.47
C LYS A 64 -29.86 -11.68 -16.02
N THR A 65 -29.81 -12.96 -15.67
CA THR A 65 -30.94 -13.75 -15.21
C THR A 65 -30.82 -13.99 -13.72
N ASP A 66 -31.93 -13.88 -13.00
CA ASP A 66 -31.98 -14.23 -11.58
C ASP A 66 -31.72 -15.74 -11.39
N LEU A 67 -30.68 -16.08 -10.63
CA LEU A 67 -30.27 -17.45 -10.35
C LEU A 67 -30.74 -17.93 -8.97
N SER A 68 -31.56 -17.17 -8.25
CA SER A 68 -31.97 -17.50 -6.87
C SER A 68 -32.53 -18.92 -6.73
N SER A 69 -33.36 -19.39 -7.66
CA SER A 69 -33.91 -20.75 -7.64
C SER A 69 -32.84 -21.83 -7.88
N VAL A 70 -31.85 -21.54 -8.72
CA VAL A 70 -30.73 -22.45 -9.01
C VAL A 70 -29.82 -22.54 -7.78
N ILE A 71 -29.49 -21.41 -7.15
CA ILE A 71 -28.65 -21.35 -5.96
C ILE A 71 -29.30 -22.12 -4.80
N GLN A 72 -30.61 -21.93 -4.59
CA GLN A 72 -31.38 -22.67 -3.58
C GLN A 72 -31.44 -24.17 -3.89
N THR A 73 -31.69 -24.55 -5.15
CA THR A 73 -31.70 -25.96 -5.59
C THR A 73 -30.32 -26.61 -5.44
N ALA A 74 -29.25 -25.84 -5.62
CA ALA A 74 -27.88 -26.27 -5.39
C ALA A 74 -27.54 -26.43 -3.90
N GLY A 75 -28.46 -26.12 -2.97
CA GLY A 75 -28.32 -26.42 -1.55
C GLY A 75 -27.48 -25.41 -0.76
N PHE A 76 -27.29 -24.19 -1.28
CA PHE A 76 -26.61 -23.14 -0.52
C PHE A 76 -27.46 -22.65 0.65
N ALA A 77 -26.83 -22.50 1.82
CA ALA A 77 -27.47 -21.99 3.00
C ALA A 77 -27.74 -20.47 2.88
N PRO A 78 -28.89 -19.98 3.38
CA PRO A 78 -29.20 -18.56 3.36
C PRO A 78 -28.17 -17.69 4.09
N GLY A 79 -27.55 -18.21 5.16
CA GLY A 79 -26.50 -17.50 5.92
C GLY A 79 -25.18 -17.35 5.16
N PHE A 80 -24.99 -18.08 4.06
CA PHE A 80 -23.81 -17.98 3.21
C PHE A 80 -24.08 -17.15 1.95
N ALA A 81 -25.03 -17.59 1.13
CA ALA A 81 -25.26 -17.07 -0.22
C ALA A 81 -26.44 -16.07 -0.33
N SER A 82 -27.01 -15.63 0.80
CA SER A 82 -28.12 -14.66 0.83
C SER A 82 -28.05 -13.74 2.06
N ASN A 83 -29.16 -13.04 2.35
CA ASN A 83 -29.31 -12.15 3.50
C ASN A 83 -28.23 -11.06 3.57
N PHE A 84 -27.77 -10.58 2.42
CA PHE A 84 -26.81 -9.50 2.35
C PHE A 84 -27.49 -8.15 2.63
N SER A 85 -26.86 -7.32 3.45
CA SER A 85 -27.33 -5.96 3.73
C SER A 85 -27.29 -5.04 2.50
N GLY A 86 -26.34 -5.29 1.58
CA GLY A 86 -26.10 -4.52 0.37
C GLY A 86 -26.64 -5.12 -0.92
N ALA A 87 -27.17 -6.35 -0.88
CA ALA A 87 -27.71 -7.05 -2.06
C ALA A 87 -29.03 -7.76 -1.75
N SER A 88 -30.04 -7.54 -2.59
CA SER A 88 -31.31 -8.27 -2.49
C SER A 88 -31.22 -9.64 -3.17
N GLY A 89 -31.74 -10.67 -2.50
CA GLY A 89 -31.83 -12.02 -3.04
C GLY A 89 -30.60 -12.87 -2.75
N TRP A 90 -30.33 -13.81 -3.64
CA TRP A 90 -29.18 -14.70 -3.56
C TRP A 90 -28.07 -14.21 -4.47
N LEU A 91 -26.82 -14.31 -4.00
CA LEU A 91 -25.64 -14.14 -4.83
C LEU A 91 -25.05 -15.52 -5.10
N LEU A 92 -24.71 -15.82 -6.36
CA LEU A 92 -23.95 -17.04 -6.63
C LEU A 92 -22.55 -16.89 -6.03
N PRO A 93 -22.13 -17.75 -5.09
CA PRO A 93 -20.80 -17.65 -4.51
C PRO A 93 -19.72 -17.79 -5.58
N ASN A 94 -18.62 -17.05 -5.41
CA ASN A 94 -17.47 -17.20 -6.29
C ASN A 94 -16.80 -18.57 -6.06
N TYR A 95 -16.92 -19.45 -7.04
CA TYR A 95 -16.24 -20.75 -7.04
C TYR A 95 -14.77 -20.55 -7.41
N GLN A 96 -13.87 -20.69 -6.45
CA GLN A 96 -12.43 -20.54 -6.65
C GLN A 96 -11.78 -21.91 -6.81
N LEU A 97 -11.21 -22.16 -7.98
CA LEU A 97 -10.52 -23.41 -8.30
C LEU A 97 -9.03 -23.11 -8.44
N GLY A 98 -8.16 -23.79 -7.67
CA GLY A 98 -6.70 -23.64 -7.80
C GLY A 98 -6.16 -24.03 -9.19
N ASN A 99 -4.89 -23.73 -9.50
CA ASN A 99 -4.19 -24.10 -10.76
C ASN A 99 -4.72 -23.47 -12.06
N ASN A 100 -5.07 -22.18 -12.04
CA ASN A 100 -5.50 -21.39 -13.21
C ASN A 100 -6.81 -21.87 -13.87
N TYR A 101 -7.63 -22.65 -13.18
CA TYR A 101 -8.99 -22.91 -13.63
C TYR A 101 -9.85 -21.64 -13.50
N VAL A 102 -10.93 -21.60 -14.27
CA VAL A 102 -11.87 -20.48 -14.27
C VAL A 102 -12.56 -20.39 -12.91
N SER A 103 -12.45 -19.22 -12.27
CA SER A 103 -13.27 -18.83 -11.12
C SER A 103 -14.34 -17.83 -11.52
N ALA A 104 -15.52 -17.92 -10.93
CA ALA A 104 -16.64 -17.02 -11.20
C ALA A 104 -17.69 -17.05 -10.10
N GLY A 105 -18.36 -15.92 -9.89
CA GLY A 105 -19.46 -15.72 -8.97
C GLY A 105 -20.00 -14.31 -9.07
N GLU A 106 -21.08 -14.05 -8.36
CA GLU A 106 -21.69 -12.73 -8.29
C GLU A 106 -21.10 -11.92 -7.13
N SER A 107 -21.06 -10.61 -7.30
CA SER A 107 -20.63 -9.69 -6.24
C SER A 107 -21.25 -8.31 -6.44
N VAL A 108 -21.39 -7.59 -5.33
CA VAL A 108 -21.83 -6.20 -5.29
C VAL A 108 -20.79 -5.43 -4.47
N VAL A 109 -19.96 -4.67 -5.15
CA VAL A 109 -18.85 -3.91 -4.55
C VAL A 109 -19.08 -2.45 -4.88
N LEU A 110 -19.70 -1.73 -3.94
CA LEU A 110 -20.11 -0.34 -4.18
C LEU A 110 -19.28 0.59 -3.31
N THR A 111 -18.62 1.56 -3.92
CA THR A 111 -17.92 2.63 -3.23
C THR A 111 -18.49 3.97 -3.68
N PRO A 112 -19.76 4.30 -3.31
CA PRO A 112 -20.45 5.49 -3.78
C PRO A 112 -19.78 6.79 -3.33
N GLN A 113 -18.96 6.75 -2.28
CA GLN A 113 -18.15 7.87 -1.81
C GLN A 113 -16.69 7.43 -1.68
N ALA A 114 -16.10 6.95 -2.78
CA ALA A 114 -14.66 6.68 -2.86
C ALA A 114 -13.85 7.96 -2.61
N THR A 115 -14.40 9.09 -3.01
CA THR A 115 -13.96 10.42 -2.60
C THR A 115 -15.18 11.31 -2.47
N ASP A 116 -15.37 11.98 -1.34
CA ASP A 116 -16.35 13.07 -1.17
C ASP A 116 -15.72 14.16 -0.31
N ASN A 117 -14.95 15.03 -0.97
CA ASN A 117 -14.15 16.03 -0.32
C ASN A 117 -14.68 17.43 -0.60
N ASN A 118 -14.81 18.24 0.44
CA ASN A 118 -15.07 19.68 0.33
C ASN A 118 -13.86 20.42 0.89
N GLN A 119 -13.37 21.40 0.16
CA GLN A 119 -12.21 22.19 0.54
C GLN A 119 -12.53 23.68 0.44
N VAL A 120 -12.18 24.40 1.48
CA VAL A 120 -12.17 25.88 1.50
C VAL A 120 -10.78 26.32 1.91
N SER A 121 -10.18 27.22 1.16
CA SER A 121 -8.87 27.79 1.47
C SER A 121 -8.89 29.30 1.31
N VAL A 122 -8.26 30.01 2.23
CA VAL A 122 -8.12 31.46 2.20
C VAL A 122 -6.65 31.80 2.42
N THR A 123 -6.12 32.71 1.61
CA THR A 123 -4.73 33.18 1.72
C THR A 123 -4.67 34.68 1.53
N VAL A 124 -3.92 35.35 2.40
CA VAL A 124 -3.66 36.79 2.35
C VAL A 124 -2.17 37.01 2.15
N ASN A 125 -1.82 37.80 1.14
CA ASN A 125 -0.46 38.23 0.86
C ASN A 125 -0.33 39.73 1.15
N LYS A 126 0.65 40.11 1.98
CA LYS A 126 0.98 41.50 2.30
C LYS A 126 2.46 41.77 2.04
N LEU A 127 2.72 42.69 1.13
CA LEU A 127 4.04 43.26 0.89
C LEU A 127 4.25 44.46 1.83
N LYS A 128 5.37 44.48 2.55
CA LYS A 128 5.77 45.61 3.39
C LYS A 128 7.29 45.75 3.37
N GLY A 129 7.79 46.76 2.65
CA GLY A 129 9.22 46.97 2.47
C GLY A 129 9.87 45.76 1.78
N THR A 130 10.86 45.15 2.42
CA THR A 130 11.57 43.94 1.96
C THR A 130 10.90 42.62 2.36
N HIS A 131 9.75 42.67 3.04
CA HIS A 131 9.02 41.50 3.52
C HIS A 131 7.80 41.18 2.67
N THR A 132 7.56 39.89 2.49
CA THR A 132 6.33 39.35 1.89
C THR A 132 5.72 38.41 2.90
N PHE A 133 4.71 38.89 3.61
CA PHE A 133 3.96 38.09 4.57
C PHE A 133 2.84 37.35 3.85
N THR A 134 2.74 36.05 4.11
CA THR A 134 1.66 35.19 3.65
C THR A 134 1.01 34.53 4.87
N VAL A 135 -0.30 34.73 5.02
CA VAL A 135 -1.12 34.06 6.04
C VAL A 135 -2.16 33.25 5.30
N GLY A 136 -2.43 32.02 5.72
CA GLY A 136 -3.53 31.25 5.14
C GLY A 136 -4.15 30.27 6.10
N ALA A 137 -5.38 29.87 5.77
CA ALA A 137 -6.12 28.83 6.45
C ALA A 137 -6.85 27.97 5.42
N ASN A 138 -6.96 26.67 5.68
CA ASN A 138 -7.56 25.70 4.81
C ASN A 138 -8.33 24.67 5.65
N TYR A 139 -9.49 24.25 5.16
CA TYR A 139 -10.22 23.13 5.72
C TYR A 139 -10.62 22.18 4.60
N ILE A 140 -10.30 20.90 4.75
CA ILE A 140 -10.73 19.83 3.85
C ILE A 140 -11.55 18.85 4.68
N SER A 141 -12.83 18.65 4.34
CA SER A 141 -13.62 17.54 4.86
C SER A 141 -13.43 16.30 4.00
N SER A 142 -13.53 15.11 4.58
CA SER A 142 -13.63 13.85 3.84
C SER A 142 -14.64 12.90 4.47
N VAL A 143 -15.34 12.17 3.62
CA VAL A 143 -16.28 11.09 3.97
C VAL A 143 -15.99 9.92 3.04
N PHE A 144 -16.12 8.71 3.58
CA PHE A 144 -15.94 7.45 2.89
C PHE A 144 -17.20 6.59 3.07
N SER A 145 -17.60 5.90 2.00
CA SER A 145 -18.65 4.88 2.06
C SER A 145 -18.35 3.79 1.05
N SER A 146 -18.32 2.54 1.53
CA SER A 146 -18.18 1.33 0.71
C SER A 146 -19.05 0.17 1.24
N PRO A 147 -20.35 0.08 0.85
CA PRO A 147 -21.12 -1.13 1.10
C PRO A 147 -20.71 -2.26 0.15
N LEU A 148 -20.42 -3.42 0.73
CA LEU A 148 -19.86 -4.57 0.03
C LEU A 148 -20.65 -5.82 0.37
N SER A 149 -20.95 -6.63 -0.65
CA SER A 149 -21.69 -7.88 -0.51
C SER A 149 -21.19 -8.89 -1.53
N PHE A 150 -20.46 -9.89 -1.06
CA PHE A 150 -19.98 -10.99 -1.88
C PHE A 150 -19.59 -12.19 -1.02
N ASP A 151 -19.43 -13.31 -1.68
CA ASP A 151 -19.07 -14.58 -1.07
C ASP A 151 -18.25 -15.42 -2.04
N SER A 152 -17.43 -16.32 -1.49
CA SER A 152 -16.60 -17.24 -2.25
C SER A 152 -16.44 -18.55 -1.52
N VAL A 153 -16.30 -19.62 -2.30
CA VAL A 153 -15.96 -20.95 -1.84
C VAL A 153 -14.78 -21.46 -2.65
N GLY A 154 -13.70 -21.80 -1.96
CA GLY A 154 -12.44 -22.24 -2.54
C GLY A 154 -12.26 -23.74 -2.47
N PHE A 155 -11.67 -24.29 -3.52
CA PHE A 155 -11.34 -25.71 -3.64
C PHE A 155 -9.87 -25.87 -3.97
N ALA A 156 -9.19 -26.70 -3.19
CA ALA A 156 -7.78 -27.00 -3.35
C ALA A 156 -7.57 -28.49 -3.70
N ASN A 157 -6.32 -28.84 -3.99
CA ASN A 157 -5.95 -30.21 -4.32
C ASN A 157 -6.03 -31.14 -3.11
N GLY A 158 -5.77 -30.62 -1.90
CA GLY A 158 -5.60 -31.43 -0.69
C GLY A 158 -6.81 -32.29 -0.32
N GLN A 159 -8.03 -31.82 -0.60
CA GLN A 159 -9.28 -32.52 -0.28
C GLN A 159 -9.48 -33.81 -1.10
N THR A 160 -8.83 -33.92 -2.25
CA THR A 160 -8.80 -35.15 -3.08
C THR A 160 -7.40 -35.76 -3.19
N GLY A 161 -6.45 -35.23 -2.42
CA GLY A 161 -5.11 -35.76 -2.29
C GLY A 161 -5.07 -37.03 -1.43
N ASN A 162 -3.89 -37.61 -1.29
CA ASN A 162 -3.70 -38.65 -0.28
C ASN A 162 -3.81 -38.06 1.15
N GLY A 163 -3.81 -38.91 2.18
CA GLY A 163 -3.91 -38.48 3.58
C GLY A 163 -2.79 -37.54 4.09
N ASN A 164 -1.77 -37.26 3.26
CA ASN A 164 -0.70 -36.29 3.54
C ASN A 164 -0.82 -35.01 2.70
N GLY A 165 -1.96 -34.79 2.02
CA GLY A 165 -2.19 -33.60 1.18
C GLY A 165 -1.41 -33.59 -0.14
N ASN A 166 -0.78 -34.71 -0.52
CA ASN A 166 -0.04 -34.83 -1.78
C ASN A 166 -0.93 -35.37 -2.91
N GLY A 167 -0.85 -34.73 -4.07
CA GLY A 167 -1.71 -35.03 -5.23
C GLY A 167 -3.09 -34.36 -5.13
N GLY A 168 -4.04 -34.84 -5.93
CA GLY A 168 -5.41 -34.31 -5.98
C GLY A 168 -5.59 -33.14 -6.97
N PHE A 169 -6.84 -32.75 -7.19
CA PHE A 169 -7.23 -31.68 -8.12
C PHE A 169 -8.35 -30.83 -7.51
N SER A 170 -8.19 -29.52 -7.52
CA SER A 170 -9.21 -28.54 -7.10
C SER A 170 -10.58 -28.79 -7.75
N VAL A 171 -10.60 -29.13 -9.04
CA VAL A 171 -11.83 -29.48 -9.77
C VAL A 171 -12.49 -30.75 -9.22
N ALA A 172 -11.69 -31.77 -8.86
CA ALA A 172 -12.24 -32.99 -8.27
C ALA A 172 -12.85 -32.70 -6.90
N SER A 173 -12.18 -31.89 -6.07
CA SER A 173 -12.69 -31.42 -4.77
C SER A 173 -14.00 -30.65 -4.92
N ALA A 174 -14.12 -29.83 -5.97
CA ALA A 174 -15.37 -29.12 -6.30
C ALA A 174 -16.49 -30.07 -6.75
N LEU A 175 -16.19 -31.07 -7.59
CA LEU A 175 -17.18 -32.04 -8.07
C LEU A 175 -17.79 -32.89 -6.93
N ILE A 176 -17.02 -33.16 -5.88
CA ILE A 176 -17.51 -33.84 -4.67
C ILE A 176 -18.05 -32.88 -3.60
N GLY A 177 -18.02 -31.56 -3.85
CA GLY A 177 -18.58 -30.55 -2.97
C GLY A 177 -17.81 -30.31 -1.67
N VAL A 178 -16.50 -30.59 -1.66
CA VAL A 178 -15.65 -30.54 -0.46
C VAL A 178 -14.70 -29.33 -0.57
N PRO A 179 -15.04 -28.18 0.06
CA PRO A 179 -14.24 -26.97 -0.02
C PRO A 179 -12.98 -27.03 0.87
N ASP A 180 -12.01 -26.21 0.51
CA ASP A 180 -10.78 -25.89 1.27
C ASP A 180 -10.89 -24.57 2.04
N SER A 181 -11.70 -23.64 1.53
CA SER A 181 -11.87 -22.33 2.13
C SER A 181 -13.22 -21.74 1.78
N ALA A 182 -13.66 -20.77 2.56
CA ALA A 182 -14.82 -19.95 2.26
C ALA A 182 -14.61 -18.55 2.81
N ASN A 183 -15.20 -17.57 2.13
CA ASN A 183 -15.24 -16.18 2.57
C ASN A 183 -16.64 -15.64 2.30
N ARG A 184 -17.19 -14.88 3.24
CA ARG A 184 -18.40 -14.09 3.05
C ARG A 184 -18.16 -12.71 3.59
N ARG A 185 -18.40 -11.68 2.78
CA ARG A 185 -18.30 -10.27 3.17
C ARG A 185 -19.61 -9.54 2.89
N ASP A 186 -20.13 -8.89 3.93
CA ASP A 186 -21.39 -8.16 4.00
C ASP A 186 -21.25 -7.01 4.99
N VAL A 187 -20.73 -5.89 4.50
CA VAL A 187 -20.32 -4.75 5.31
C VAL A 187 -20.86 -3.46 4.74
N ALA A 188 -21.13 -2.52 5.64
CA ALA A 188 -21.49 -1.16 5.30
C ALA A 188 -20.44 -0.19 5.86
N GLU A 189 -19.23 -0.24 5.32
CA GLU A 189 -18.13 0.63 5.73
C GLU A 189 -18.51 2.08 5.44
N ARG A 190 -18.63 2.89 6.49
CA ARG A 190 -18.91 4.32 6.38
C ARG A 190 -18.15 5.10 7.42
N THR A 191 -17.78 6.32 7.09
CA THR A 191 -17.22 7.27 8.07
C THR A 191 -18.16 8.43 8.32
N ARG A 192 -18.17 8.91 9.57
CA ARG A 192 -18.70 10.24 9.92
C ARG A 192 -17.78 11.32 9.37
N PRO A 193 -18.27 12.56 9.15
CA PRO A 193 -17.44 13.64 8.67
C PRO A 193 -16.19 13.85 9.55
N GLY A 194 -15.02 13.70 8.93
CA GLY A 194 -13.73 14.14 9.47
C GLY A 194 -13.06 15.13 8.51
N GLY A 195 -11.82 15.48 8.78
CA GLY A 195 -11.13 16.46 7.95
C GLY A 195 -9.78 16.93 8.46
N LEU A 196 -9.16 17.81 7.68
CA LEU A 196 -7.92 18.47 8.01
C LEU A 196 -8.14 19.98 8.02
N PHE A 197 -7.96 20.58 9.19
CA PHE A 197 -7.79 22.02 9.30
C PHE A 197 -6.30 22.35 9.27
N SER A 198 -5.91 23.33 8.47
CA SER A 198 -4.53 23.82 8.38
C SER A 198 -4.54 25.34 8.48
N ALA A 199 -3.63 25.91 9.25
CA ALA A 199 -3.36 27.34 9.28
C ALA A 199 -1.85 27.57 9.20
N PHE A 200 -1.43 28.66 8.54
CA PHE A 200 -0.02 28.97 8.43
C PHE A 200 0.25 30.47 8.38
N PHE A 201 1.47 30.81 8.79
CA PHE A 201 2.09 32.10 8.61
C PHE A 201 3.49 31.89 8.02
N GLN A 202 3.85 32.70 7.04
CA GLN A 202 5.16 32.68 6.41
C GLN A 202 5.61 34.12 6.09
N ASP A 203 6.89 34.40 6.27
CA ASP A 203 7.56 35.61 5.80
C ASP A 203 8.67 35.24 4.81
N SER A 204 8.62 35.84 3.61
CA SER A 204 9.73 35.86 2.68
C SER A 204 10.42 37.22 2.76
N TRP A 205 11.58 37.24 3.41
CA TRP A 205 12.35 38.44 3.70
C TRP A 205 13.57 38.55 2.81
N LYS A 206 13.61 39.60 1.98
CA LYS A 206 14.82 40.01 1.25
C LYS A 206 15.73 40.81 2.18
N ALA A 207 16.47 40.12 3.04
CA ALA A 207 17.38 40.74 4.02
C ALA A 207 18.46 41.62 3.35
N THR A 208 18.96 41.23 2.17
CA THR A 208 19.87 42.03 1.36
C THR A 208 19.62 41.80 -0.14
N SER A 209 20.33 42.50 -1.03
CA SER A 209 20.32 42.23 -2.48
C SER A 209 20.91 40.86 -2.88
N LYS A 210 21.49 40.12 -1.92
CA LYS A 210 22.09 38.80 -2.12
C LYS A 210 21.47 37.71 -1.24
N LEU A 211 20.70 38.06 -0.21
CA LEU A 211 20.16 37.12 0.77
C LEU A 211 18.65 37.25 0.87
N THR A 212 17.97 36.15 0.63
CA THR A 212 16.55 35.95 0.96
C THR A 212 16.45 34.89 2.05
N VAL A 213 15.68 35.17 3.10
CA VAL A 213 15.35 34.23 4.17
C VAL A 213 13.85 34.00 4.13
N ASN A 214 13.44 32.73 4.21
CA ASN A 214 12.04 32.33 4.33
C ASN A 214 11.87 31.63 5.66
N TYR A 215 10.89 32.04 6.45
CA TYR A 215 10.57 31.34 7.69
C TYR A 215 9.08 31.39 7.94
N GLY A 216 8.58 30.38 8.61
CA GLY A 216 7.16 30.29 8.88
C GLY A 216 6.81 29.11 9.77
N ILE A 217 5.55 29.05 10.11
CA ILE A 217 4.98 27.98 10.92
C ILE A 217 3.63 27.59 10.31
N ARG A 218 3.40 26.28 10.29
CA ARG A 218 2.13 25.68 9.94
C ARG A 218 1.58 24.93 11.14
N TYR A 219 0.28 25.00 11.35
CA TYR A 219 -0.45 24.17 12.30
C TYR A 219 -1.45 23.33 11.51
N ASP A 220 -1.38 22.03 11.68
CA ASP A 220 -2.32 21.07 11.11
C ASP A 220 -3.12 20.42 12.25
N LEU A 221 -4.42 20.28 12.06
CA LEU A 221 -5.33 19.59 12.97
C LEU A 221 -6.07 18.52 12.18
N THR A 222 -5.66 17.27 12.40
CA THR A 222 -6.29 16.10 11.80
C THR A 222 -7.45 15.65 12.67
N LEU A 223 -8.66 15.77 12.12
CA LEU A 223 -9.89 15.25 12.71
C LEU A 223 -10.14 13.88 12.09
N ILE A 224 -9.72 12.82 12.77
CA ILE A 224 -9.86 11.45 12.26
C ILE A 224 -11.36 11.13 12.17
N PRO A 225 -11.88 10.81 10.96
CA PRO A 225 -13.25 10.41 10.76
C PRO A 225 -13.61 9.21 11.67
N PRO A 226 -14.60 9.35 12.57
CA PRO A 226 -15.10 8.19 13.30
C PRO A 226 -15.84 7.23 12.37
N TYR A 227 -15.84 5.93 12.69
CA TYR A 227 -16.56 4.94 11.87
C TYR A 227 -18.05 4.91 12.15
N GLY A 228 -18.79 4.47 11.13
CA GLY A 228 -20.22 4.31 11.10
C GLY A 228 -21.01 5.60 11.17
N THR A 229 -22.24 5.56 10.66
CA THR A 229 -23.25 6.61 10.79
C THR A 229 -24.52 6.04 11.42
N LYS A 230 -25.52 6.88 11.72
CA LYS A 230 -26.81 6.38 12.24
C LYS A 230 -27.52 5.46 11.25
N GLU A 231 -27.29 5.63 9.95
CA GLU A 231 -27.83 4.78 8.88
C GLU A 231 -27.15 3.39 8.80
N THR A 232 -26.10 3.19 9.60
CA THR A 232 -25.36 1.92 9.73
C THR A 232 -25.60 1.22 11.07
N PHE A 233 -26.57 1.70 11.87
CA PHE A 233 -27.10 0.84 12.93
C PHE A 233 -27.60 -0.46 12.33
N ASP A 234 -27.38 -1.56 13.05
CA ASP A 234 -27.84 -2.89 12.65
C ASP A 234 -27.13 -3.45 11.40
N LYS A 235 -26.01 -2.84 10.98
CA LYS A 235 -25.19 -3.28 9.85
C LYS A 235 -23.76 -3.52 10.32
N SER A 236 -23.17 -4.63 9.86
CA SER A 236 -21.76 -4.92 10.10
C SER A 236 -20.84 -3.87 9.44
N GLY A 237 -19.68 -3.60 10.04
CA GLY A 237 -18.78 -2.51 9.63
C GLY A 237 -19.32 -1.09 9.94
N GLY A 238 -20.39 -1.01 10.74
CA GLY A 238 -21.09 0.23 11.09
C GLY A 238 -20.69 0.84 12.44
N ILE A 239 -21.57 1.69 12.98
CA ILE A 239 -21.31 2.47 14.22
C ILE A 239 -21.21 1.62 15.48
N GLU A 240 -21.67 0.38 15.43
CA GLU A 240 -21.67 -0.58 16.54
C GLU A 240 -20.39 -1.43 16.59
N THR A 241 -19.37 -1.09 15.79
CA THR A 241 -18.08 -1.80 15.75
C THR A 241 -17.11 -1.33 16.83
N GLY A 242 -16.16 -2.19 17.21
CA GLY A 242 -15.06 -1.87 18.13
C GLY A 242 -13.68 -2.14 17.54
N ASP A 243 -12.65 -1.98 18.37
CA ASP A 243 -11.24 -2.20 18.01
C ASP A 243 -10.39 -2.51 19.27
N PHE A 244 -9.20 -3.11 19.14
CA PHE A 244 -8.31 -3.39 20.26
C PHE A 244 -7.45 -2.18 20.68
N ASP A 245 -7.37 -1.94 21.98
CA ASP A 245 -6.39 -1.07 22.61
C ASP A 245 -5.31 -1.91 23.31
N PHE A 246 -4.19 -2.13 22.62
CA PHE A 246 -3.04 -2.86 23.18
C PHE A 246 -2.28 -2.11 24.28
N SER A 247 -2.59 -0.83 24.54
CA SER A 247 -1.96 -0.10 25.65
C SER A 247 -2.43 -0.59 27.02
N ASN A 248 -3.63 -1.18 27.09
CA ASN A 248 -4.26 -1.67 28.31
C ASN A 248 -4.96 -3.04 28.16
N GLY A 249 -4.95 -3.63 26.96
CA GLY A 249 -5.51 -4.95 26.69
C GLY A 249 -7.04 -4.98 26.63
N THR A 250 -7.68 -3.85 26.32
CA THR A 250 -9.13 -3.76 26.21
C THR A 250 -9.61 -3.77 24.77
N TYR A 251 -10.87 -4.14 24.56
CA TYR A 251 -11.58 -3.96 23.30
C TYR A 251 -12.57 -2.80 23.44
N VAL A 252 -12.43 -1.78 22.60
CA VAL A 252 -13.14 -0.51 22.70
C VAL A 252 -14.28 -0.46 21.68
N LEU A 253 -15.52 -0.50 22.17
CA LEU A 253 -16.72 -0.29 21.36
C LEU A 253 -17.04 1.19 21.20
N GLN A 254 -17.45 1.61 20.00
CA GLN A 254 -17.99 2.97 19.79
C GLN A 254 -19.39 3.12 20.34
N TYR A 255 -20.24 2.12 20.10
CA TYR A 255 -21.62 2.10 20.56
C TYR A 255 -22.04 0.65 20.83
N PRO A 256 -22.59 0.33 22.01
CA PRO A 256 -23.01 -1.02 22.32
C PRO A 256 -24.34 -1.34 21.60
N PRO A 257 -24.41 -2.40 20.78
CA PRO A 257 -25.68 -2.84 20.22
C PRO A 257 -26.59 -3.48 21.29
N PRO A 258 -27.88 -3.68 21.00
CA PRO A 258 -28.78 -4.46 21.83
C PRO A 258 -28.32 -5.92 21.99
N PRO A 259 -28.86 -6.65 22.99
CA PRO A 259 -28.60 -8.07 23.16
C PRO A 259 -29.08 -8.89 21.94
N CYS A 260 -28.38 -9.99 21.63
CA CYS A 260 -28.77 -10.89 20.54
C CYS A 260 -30.15 -11.52 20.74
N THR A 261 -30.62 -11.66 21.99
CA THR A 261 -31.98 -12.12 22.30
C THR A 261 -33.08 -11.14 21.86
N VAL A 262 -32.72 -9.88 21.60
CA VAL A 262 -33.63 -8.84 21.12
C VAL A 262 -33.49 -8.67 19.60
N ARG A 263 -32.25 -8.58 19.11
CA ARG A 263 -31.97 -8.28 17.70
C ARG A 263 -32.06 -9.51 16.79
N GLY A 264 -31.66 -10.68 17.27
CA GLY A 264 -31.71 -11.94 16.51
C GLY A 264 -30.61 -12.10 15.44
N HIS A 265 -29.84 -11.06 15.13
CA HIS A 265 -28.69 -11.10 14.24
C HIS A 265 -27.59 -10.10 14.66
N ALA A 266 -26.38 -10.32 14.17
CA ALA A 266 -25.26 -9.40 14.36
C ALA A 266 -25.46 -8.07 13.58
N PRO A 267 -24.88 -6.95 14.04
CA PRO A 267 -24.11 -6.80 15.28
C PRO A 267 -25.00 -6.88 16.53
N CYS A 268 -24.66 -7.66 17.55
CA CYS A 268 -25.45 -7.75 18.79
C CYS A 268 -24.60 -8.25 19.96
N ILE A 269 -24.95 -7.95 21.20
CA ILE A 269 -24.21 -8.50 22.35
C ILE A 269 -24.70 -9.91 22.66
N PRO A 270 -23.85 -10.95 22.53
CA PRO A 270 -24.25 -12.33 22.79
C PRO A 270 -24.51 -12.57 24.27
N SER A 271 -25.36 -13.56 24.56
CA SER A 271 -25.55 -14.05 25.92
C SER A 271 -24.30 -14.80 26.37
N ILE A 272 -23.75 -14.41 27.52
CA ILE A 272 -22.50 -14.96 28.05
C ILE A 272 -22.65 -15.43 29.50
N MET A 273 -21.76 -16.34 29.89
CA MET A 273 -21.47 -16.69 31.28
C MET A 273 -19.94 -16.65 31.49
N LEU A 274 -19.49 -16.71 32.75
CA LEU A 274 -18.06 -16.80 33.06
C LEU A 274 -17.68 -18.26 33.34
N ASP A 275 -16.62 -18.72 32.71
CA ASP A 275 -15.98 -20.00 33.06
C ASP A 275 -15.28 -19.91 34.44
N PRO A 276 -14.79 -21.02 35.01
CA PRO A 276 -14.07 -21.00 36.29
C PRO A 276 -12.79 -20.15 36.30
N GLN A 277 -12.26 -19.82 35.12
CA GLN A 277 -11.09 -18.97 34.93
C GLN A 277 -11.48 -17.49 34.76
N GLY A 278 -12.77 -17.16 34.72
CA GLY A 278 -13.29 -15.81 34.58
C GLY A 278 -13.43 -15.35 33.13
N ASN A 279 -13.26 -16.22 32.13
CA ASN A 279 -13.41 -15.86 30.72
C ASN A 279 -14.89 -15.91 30.30
N ALA A 280 -15.29 -14.98 29.43
CA ALA A 280 -16.62 -15.00 28.84
C ALA A 280 -16.74 -16.14 27.82
N VAL A 281 -17.73 -17.01 28.03
CA VAL A 281 -18.09 -18.11 27.13
C VAL A 281 -19.55 -18.00 26.72
N ALA A 282 -19.91 -18.65 25.61
CA ALA A 282 -21.29 -18.68 25.11
C ALA A 282 -22.22 -19.21 26.20
N CYS A 283 -23.38 -18.60 26.34
CA CYS A 283 -24.41 -19.07 27.25
C CYS A 283 -25.76 -19.12 26.56
N ASP A 284 -26.43 -20.26 26.65
CA ASP A 284 -27.79 -20.43 26.17
C ASP A 284 -28.78 -20.22 27.34
N PRO A 285 -29.55 -19.11 27.34
CA PRO A 285 -30.47 -18.80 28.44
C PRO A 285 -31.59 -19.84 28.64
N SER A 286 -31.83 -20.70 27.64
CA SER A 286 -32.85 -21.76 27.76
C SER A 286 -32.38 -22.98 28.55
N THR A 287 -31.06 -23.19 28.63
CA THR A 287 -30.44 -24.36 29.27
C THR A 287 -29.52 -24.01 30.43
N GLN A 288 -29.08 -22.75 30.54
CA GLN A 288 -28.06 -22.28 31.48
C GLN A 288 -28.44 -20.95 32.14
N THR A 289 -27.83 -20.65 33.30
CA THR A 289 -27.95 -19.34 33.95
C THR A 289 -26.91 -18.38 33.39
N CYS A 290 -27.34 -17.52 32.48
CA CYS A 290 -26.48 -16.51 31.86
C CYS A 290 -26.39 -15.22 32.68
N LEU A 291 -25.38 -14.40 32.39
CA LEU A 291 -25.34 -13.01 32.83
C LEU A 291 -26.51 -12.22 32.20
N PRO A 292 -26.90 -11.08 32.79
CA PRO A 292 -27.97 -10.25 32.24
C PRO A 292 -27.76 -9.94 30.74
N PRO A 293 -28.79 -10.04 29.88
CA PRO A 293 -28.65 -9.78 28.45
C PRO A 293 -28.02 -8.40 28.18
N GLY A 294 -27.04 -8.35 27.28
CA GLY A 294 -26.31 -7.13 26.97
C GLY A 294 -25.12 -6.83 27.89
N THR A 295 -24.83 -7.71 28.86
CA THR A 295 -23.60 -7.61 29.66
C THR A 295 -22.39 -7.75 28.74
N LEU A 296 -21.51 -6.76 28.78
CA LEU A 296 -20.25 -6.80 28.02
C LEU A 296 -19.29 -7.82 28.62
N PRO A 297 -18.54 -8.58 27.79
CA PRO A 297 -17.47 -9.45 28.27
C PRO A 297 -16.44 -8.68 29.11
N PRO A 298 -15.73 -9.34 30.05
CA PRO A 298 -14.58 -8.74 30.72
C PRO A 298 -13.59 -8.14 29.70
N HIS A 299 -12.96 -7.01 30.03
CA HIS A 299 -12.04 -6.27 29.15
C HIS A 299 -12.68 -5.60 27.91
N VAL A 300 -14.00 -5.65 27.74
CA VAL A 300 -14.71 -4.86 26.74
C VAL A 300 -15.23 -3.57 27.37
N VAL A 301 -14.92 -2.43 26.75
CA VAL A 301 -15.32 -1.10 27.22
C VAL A 301 -16.04 -0.33 26.11
N VAL A 302 -16.86 0.65 26.49
CA VAL A 302 -17.51 1.57 25.53
C VAL A 302 -16.84 2.93 25.64
N ASP A 303 -16.41 3.49 24.52
CA ASP A 303 -15.87 4.85 24.51
C ASP A 303 -16.99 5.89 24.68
N PRO A 304 -16.97 6.72 25.74
CA PRO A 304 -18.04 7.69 26.00
C PRO A 304 -18.13 8.81 24.95
N ARG A 305 -17.11 8.99 24.11
CA ARG A 305 -17.10 9.98 23.01
C ARG A 305 -17.76 9.43 21.75
N GLY A 306 -18.10 8.14 21.71
CA GLY A 306 -18.67 7.46 20.55
C GLY A 306 -17.73 7.36 19.36
N ARG A 307 -16.43 7.14 19.61
CA ARG A 307 -15.37 6.97 18.59
C ARG A 307 -14.21 6.16 19.16
N ILE A 308 -13.54 5.38 18.30
CA ILE A 308 -12.31 4.63 18.64
C ILE A 308 -11.09 5.56 18.57
N SER A 309 -10.86 6.15 17.39
CA SER A 309 -9.68 7.00 17.12
C SER A 309 -9.66 8.31 17.90
N HIS A 310 -8.47 8.70 18.36
CA HIS A 310 -8.19 10.00 18.97
C HIS A 310 -7.65 11.02 17.95
N ASN A 311 -8.11 12.27 18.04
CA ASN A 311 -7.54 13.35 17.24
C ASN A 311 -6.13 13.74 17.73
N THR A 312 -5.28 14.16 16.79
CA THR A 312 -3.96 14.71 17.11
C THR A 312 -3.98 16.24 17.05
N TYR A 313 -3.64 16.89 18.16
CA TYR A 313 -3.69 18.36 18.32
C TYR A 313 -2.31 19.04 18.29
N THR A 314 -1.24 18.28 18.05
CA THR A 314 0.14 18.73 18.27
C THR A 314 0.95 18.92 16.99
N ASN A 315 0.31 18.98 15.81
CA ASN A 315 1.03 19.03 14.53
C ASN A 315 1.46 20.46 14.20
N LEU A 316 2.58 20.89 14.79
CA LEU A 316 3.24 22.16 14.50
C LEU A 316 4.43 21.93 13.58
N GLY A 317 4.38 22.53 12.39
CA GLY A 317 5.36 22.42 11.31
C GLY A 317 6.12 23.72 11.08
N PRO A 318 7.16 24.04 11.88
CA PRO A 318 8.04 25.16 11.59
C PRO A 318 8.87 24.86 10.33
N HIS A 319 9.16 25.90 9.55
CA HIS A 319 10.06 25.81 8.41
C HIS A 319 10.94 27.06 8.33
N LEU A 320 12.18 26.84 7.90
CA LEU A 320 13.19 27.86 7.69
C LEU A 320 13.93 27.54 6.39
N GLY A 321 14.24 28.55 5.59
CA GLY A 321 15.08 28.39 4.41
C GLY A 321 15.76 29.69 4.03
N PHE A 322 16.77 29.58 3.19
CA PHE A 322 17.52 30.72 2.69
C PHE A 322 17.99 30.49 1.26
N ALA A 323 18.20 31.60 0.55
CA ALA A 323 18.91 31.64 -0.71
C ALA A 323 19.93 32.77 -0.64
N TYR A 324 21.21 32.42 -0.81
CA TYR A 324 22.32 33.36 -0.70
C TYR A 324 23.20 33.34 -1.96
N ARG A 325 23.28 34.49 -2.63
CA ARG A 325 24.16 34.70 -3.79
C ARG A 325 25.57 35.08 -3.31
N VAL A 326 26.42 34.08 -3.12
CA VAL A 326 27.82 34.24 -2.68
C VAL A 326 28.64 35.02 -3.72
N ARG A 327 28.50 34.65 -4.99
CA ARG A 327 29.14 35.29 -6.16
C ARG A 327 28.10 35.46 -7.26
N GLU A 328 28.42 36.19 -8.32
CA GLU A 328 27.47 36.42 -9.44
C GLU A 328 26.97 35.12 -10.08
N ARG A 329 27.81 34.08 -10.12
CA ARG A 329 27.51 32.78 -10.72
C ARG A 329 27.34 31.66 -9.70
N THR A 330 27.32 31.97 -8.40
CA THR A 330 27.24 30.96 -7.33
C THR A 330 26.16 31.30 -6.32
N VAL A 331 25.23 30.37 -6.12
CA VAL A 331 24.13 30.50 -5.16
C VAL A 331 24.14 29.31 -4.22
N LEU A 332 24.02 29.59 -2.93
CA LEU A 332 23.73 28.61 -1.89
C LEU A 332 22.24 28.66 -1.58
N ARG A 333 21.64 27.49 -1.38
CA ARG A 333 20.26 27.35 -0.92
C ARG A 333 20.22 26.33 0.19
N GLY A 334 19.38 26.55 1.18
CA GLY A 334 19.13 25.53 2.18
C GLY A 334 17.79 25.73 2.84
N GLY A 335 17.26 24.66 3.41
CA GLY A 335 16.00 24.68 4.13
C GLY A 335 15.89 23.53 5.10
N ALA A 336 15.13 23.75 6.16
CA ALA A 336 14.80 22.79 7.20
C ALA A 336 13.33 22.97 7.57
N GLY A 337 12.58 21.89 7.76
CA GLY A 337 11.22 21.99 8.23
C GLY A 337 10.64 20.66 8.68
N VAL A 338 9.49 20.73 9.36
CA VAL A 338 8.72 19.57 9.78
C VAL A 338 7.48 19.46 8.89
N VAL A 339 7.28 18.29 8.29
CA VAL A 339 6.10 17.98 7.47
C VAL A 339 5.38 16.81 8.10
N TYR A 340 4.05 16.91 8.23
CA TYR A 340 3.20 15.85 8.77
C TYR A 340 2.48 15.12 7.65
N ASP A 341 2.30 13.83 7.85
CA ASP A 341 1.39 13.01 7.08
C ASP A 341 0.01 13.01 7.75
N ASN A 342 -0.88 13.83 7.21
CA ASN A 342 -2.19 14.08 7.81
C ASN A 342 -3.32 13.18 7.27
N TRP A 343 -3.06 12.43 6.19
CA TRP A 343 -4.12 11.69 5.49
C TRP A 343 -3.76 10.24 5.14
N ALA A 344 -2.49 9.82 5.25
CA ALA A 344 -2.16 8.42 5.04
C ALA A 344 -2.98 7.52 5.96
N ALA A 345 -3.56 6.49 5.35
CA ALA A 345 -4.37 5.43 5.93
C ALA A 345 -5.67 5.80 6.64
N VAL A 346 -6.14 7.05 6.64
CA VAL A 346 -7.50 7.34 7.15
C VAL A 346 -8.54 6.51 6.38
N SER A 347 -8.40 6.42 5.05
CA SER A 347 -9.26 5.58 4.21
C SER A 347 -8.97 4.08 4.40
N GLN A 348 -7.70 3.69 4.53
CA GLN A 348 -7.31 2.28 4.71
C GLN A 348 -7.81 1.72 6.04
N MET A 349 -7.64 2.44 7.15
CA MET A 349 -8.14 2.04 8.46
C MET A 349 -9.68 1.95 8.49
N SER A 350 -10.38 2.74 7.65
CA SER A 350 -11.84 2.65 7.50
C SER A 350 -12.31 1.40 6.77
N GLN A 351 -11.46 0.83 5.91
CA GLN A 351 -11.68 -0.49 5.31
C GLN A 351 -11.37 -1.61 6.32
N ASN A 352 -10.55 -1.33 7.34
CA ASN A 352 -10.13 -2.26 8.39
C ASN A 352 -11.25 -3.01 9.14
N ILE A 353 -12.40 -2.36 9.30
CA ILE A 353 -13.46 -2.74 10.27
C ILE A 353 -14.48 -3.76 9.72
N GLU A 354 -14.11 -4.49 8.66
CA GLU A 354 -14.99 -5.36 7.86
C GLU A 354 -15.68 -6.49 8.64
N GLY A 355 -15.19 -6.88 9.81
CA GLY A 355 -15.78 -7.97 10.59
C GLY A 355 -15.52 -7.86 12.07
N ASP A 356 -15.21 -6.65 12.53
CA ASP A 356 -14.88 -6.38 13.91
C ASP A 356 -16.07 -6.66 14.83
N TRP A 357 -15.78 -7.28 15.96
CA TRP A 357 -16.77 -7.65 16.96
C TRP A 357 -17.51 -6.39 17.47
N PRO A 358 -18.83 -6.48 17.75
CA PRO A 358 -19.70 -7.64 17.70
C PRO A 358 -20.38 -7.83 16.32
N GLY A 359 -19.85 -7.22 15.26
CA GLY A 359 -20.25 -7.51 13.90
C GLY A 359 -19.71 -8.86 13.42
N ILE A 360 -20.27 -9.36 12.31
CA ILE A 360 -19.79 -10.55 11.58
C ILE A 360 -19.74 -10.27 10.08
N GLY A 361 -19.43 -9.02 9.73
CA GLY A 361 -19.49 -8.54 8.35
C GLY A 361 -18.57 -9.29 7.43
N GLN A 362 -17.49 -9.88 7.93
CA GLN A 362 -16.63 -10.76 7.17
C GLN A 362 -16.39 -12.04 7.95
N LEU A 363 -16.68 -13.16 7.30
CA LEU A 363 -16.50 -14.52 7.79
C LEU A 363 -15.49 -15.21 6.88
N ILE A 364 -14.38 -15.68 7.44
CA ILE A 364 -13.34 -16.39 6.71
C ILE A 364 -13.15 -17.76 7.35
N ALA A 365 -13.11 -18.80 6.53
CA ALA A 365 -12.75 -20.15 6.91
C ALA A 365 -11.65 -20.64 5.95
N ASN A 366 -10.51 -21.05 6.49
CA ASN A 366 -9.38 -21.58 5.73
C ASN A 366 -9.06 -23.00 6.19
N ASN A 367 -8.39 -23.78 5.34
CA ASN A 367 -7.99 -25.17 5.61
C ASN A 367 -9.17 -26.09 5.97
N LEU A 368 -10.35 -25.81 5.40
CA LEU A 368 -11.52 -26.67 5.50
C LEU A 368 -11.21 -28.03 4.85
N ASN A 369 -11.72 -29.08 5.47
CA ASN A 369 -11.62 -30.47 5.04
C ASN A 369 -10.19 -30.94 4.69
N VAL A 370 -9.15 -30.29 5.22
CA VAL A 370 -7.78 -30.79 5.12
C VAL A 370 -7.69 -32.12 5.88
N PRO A 371 -7.18 -33.21 5.29
CA PRO A 371 -7.05 -34.50 5.97
C PRO A 371 -6.32 -34.38 7.31
N GLY A 372 -6.96 -34.83 8.39
CA GLY A 372 -6.44 -34.71 9.76
C GLY A 372 -6.66 -33.35 10.44
N GLY A 373 -7.27 -32.39 9.74
CA GLY A 373 -7.70 -31.10 10.29
C GLY A 373 -9.01 -31.17 11.07
N SER A 374 -9.42 -30.05 11.67
CA SER A 374 -10.63 -29.98 12.53
C SER A 374 -11.93 -30.35 11.81
N THR A 375 -12.02 -30.07 10.52
CA THR A 375 -13.18 -30.38 9.66
C THR A 375 -13.01 -31.64 8.79
N ALA A 376 -11.93 -32.41 9.01
CA ALA A 376 -11.78 -33.76 8.46
C ALA A 376 -10.84 -34.61 9.36
N PRO A 377 -11.16 -34.77 10.66
CA PRO A 377 -10.23 -35.35 11.64
C PRO A 377 -9.93 -36.83 11.37
N SER A 378 -10.92 -37.57 10.86
CA SER A 378 -10.77 -38.97 10.41
C SER A 378 -10.66 -39.10 8.89
N GLY A 379 -10.37 -38.00 8.19
CA GLY A 379 -10.35 -37.93 6.72
C GLY A 379 -11.72 -37.80 6.05
N THR A 380 -12.83 -37.94 6.79
CA THR A 380 -14.19 -37.66 6.26
C THR A 380 -14.49 -36.17 6.39
N PRO A 381 -14.76 -35.45 5.27
CA PRO A 381 -15.13 -34.04 5.30
C PRO A 381 -16.42 -33.76 6.09
N THR A 382 -16.41 -32.71 6.90
CA THR A 382 -17.59 -32.24 7.64
C THR A 382 -18.12 -30.89 7.15
N ALA A 383 -17.28 -30.08 6.50
CA ALA A 383 -17.70 -28.82 5.88
C ALA A 383 -18.11 -29.08 4.42
N THR A 384 -19.25 -28.53 4.01
CA THR A 384 -19.75 -28.69 2.62
C THR A 384 -19.81 -27.34 1.93
N TYR A 385 -19.77 -27.33 0.60
CA TYR A 385 -19.85 -26.08 -0.17
C TYR A 385 -21.15 -25.29 0.07
N GLY A 386 -22.26 -25.98 0.40
CA GLY A 386 -23.56 -25.35 0.62
C GLY A 386 -23.61 -24.53 1.91
N ASP A 387 -22.95 -24.99 2.96
CA ASP A 387 -22.81 -24.29 4.24
C ASP A 387 -21.41 -24.49 4.82
N PRO A 388 -20.40 -23.77 4.29
CA PRO A 388 -19.00 -23.98 4.66
C PRO A 388 -18.69 -23.51 6.08
N PHE A 389 -19.55 -22.68 6.68
CA PHE A 389 -19.33 -22.09 8.00
C PHE A 389 -19.92 -22.94 9.14
N SER A 390 -21.00 -23.69 8.89
CA SER A 390 -21.66 -24.56 9.88
C SER A 390 -20.75 -25.56 10.60
N ALA A 391 -19.76 -26.12 9.91
CA ALA A 391 -18.88 -27.16 10.43
C ALA A 391 -17.56 -26.63 11.02
N GLY A 392 -17.23 -25.36 10.79
CA GLY A 392 -15.95 -24.74 11.18
C GLY A 392 -15.96 -24.02 12.54
N GLY A 393 -17.06 -24.08 13.29
CA GLY A 393 -17.23 -23.31 14.53
C GLY A 393 -17.45 -21.80 14.31
N VAL A 394 -17.63 -21.38 13.06
CA VAL A 394 -17.92 -19.99 12.67
C VAL A 394 -19.43 -19.91 12.38
N SER A 395 -20.22 -19.42 13.34
CA SER A 395 -21.68 -19.34 13.15
C SER A 395 -22.06 -18.16 12.25
N ALA A 396 -22.60 -18.43 11.06
CA ALA A 396 -23.27 -17.43 10.24
C ALA A 396 -24.58 -16.99 10.94
N GLY A 397 -24.53 -15.95 11.76
CA GLY A 397 -25.73 -15.29 12.28
C GLY A 397 -25.55 -14.52 13.58
N LEU A 398 -24.76 -15.05 14.53
CA LEU A 398 -24.49 -14.42 15.82
C LEU A 398 -22.98 -14.28 16.04
N PRO A 399 -22.54 -13.19 16.71
CA PRO A 399 -21.13 -12.98 16.99
C PRO A 399 -20.62 -13.94 18.08
N ALA A 400 -19.31 -14.17 18.08
CA ALA A 400 -18.65 -14.93 19.13
C ALA A 400 -18.88 -14.28 20.51
N PRO A 401 -18.84 -15.07 21.61
CA PRO A 401 -19.08 -14.59 22.97
C PRO A 401 -18.20 -13.42 23.40
N THR A 402 -17.02 -13.30 22.80
CA THR A 402 -16.01 -12.32 23.14
C THR A 402 -15.12 -12.00 21.92
N PRO A 403 -14.60 -10.78 21.79
CA PRO A 403 -13.67 -10.42 20.71
C PRO A 403 -12.31 -11.14 20.82
N PHE A 404 -11.92 -11.62 22.01
CA PHE A 404 -10.55 -12.06 22.29
C PHE A 404 -10.16 -13.42 21.70
N PHE A 405 -11.11 -14.21 21.23
CA PHE A 405 -10.90 -15.56 20.68
C PHE A 405 -11.64 -15.81 19.37
N SER A 406 -12.26 -14.79 18.78
CA SER A 406 -13.02 -14.97 17.55
C SER A 406 -12.09 -15.13 16.35
N GLY A 407 -12.32 -16.14 15.50
CA GLY A 407 -11.67 -16.29 14.19
C GLY A 407 -12.18 -15.31 13.12
N GLY A 408 -12.69 -14.15 13.54
CA GLY A 408 -13.14 -13.07 12.66
C GLY A 408 -11.96 -12.28 12.09
N VAL A 409 -12.26 -11.10 11.55
CA VAL A 409 -11.24 -10.19 11.00
C VAL A 409 -10.29 -9.72 12.10
N ASN A 410 -8.99 -9.77 11.81
CA ASN A 410 -7.90 -9.56 12.77
C ASN A 410 -7.06 -8.31 12.43
N TRP A 411 -7.66 -7.25 11.88
CA TRP A 411 -6.94 -6.05 11.42
C TRP A 411 -7.26 -4.83 12.29
N HIS A 412 -6.45 -4.62 13.33
CA HIS A 412 -6.70 -3.59 14.35
C HIS A 412 -5.68 -2.47 14.29
N TYR A 413 -5.97 -1.29 14.82
CA TYR A 413 -4.97 -0.22 14.88
C TYR A 413 -5.02 0.53 16.21
N ASP A 414 -3.92 1.20 16.54
CA ASP A 414 -3.80 1.98 17.76
C ASP A 414 -4.87 3.06 17.85
N PRO A 415 -5.82 3.01 18.82
CA PRO A 415 -6.80 4.09 19.00
C PRO A 415 -6.13 5.44 19.25
N HIS A 416 -4.87 5.43 19.73
CA HIS A 416 -4.03 6.59 19.97
C HIS A 416 -3.04 6.86 18.82
N ILE A 417 -3.32 6.36 17.61
CA ILE A 417 -2.50 6.61 16.43
C ILE A 417 -2.27 8.11 16.22
N LYS A 418 -1.02 8.47 15.91
CA LYS A 418 -0.57 9.84 15.69
C LYS A 418 -0.07 9.97 14.26
N ASN A 419 -0.20 11.19 13.72
CA ASN A 419 0.35 11.51 12.41
C ASN A 419 1.86 11.28 12.39
N ALA A 420 2.32 10.56 11.37
CA ALA A 420 3.73 10.47 11.04
C ALA A 420 4.24 11.86 10.66
N TYR A 421 5.52 12.14 10.90
CA TYR A 421 6.13 13.37 10.47
C TYR A 421 7.59 13.15 10.07
N ALA A 422 8.09 14.00 9.19
CA ALA A 422 9.47 13.99 8.76
C ALA A 422 10.15 15.32 9.05
N TYR A 423 11.34 15.27 9.63
CA TYR A 423 12.29 16.38 9.57
C TYR A 423 12.94 16.37 8.20
N GLN A 424 12.65 17.36 7.38
CA GLN A 424 13.22 17.50 6.05
C GLN A 424 14.28 18.59 6.05
N PHE A 425 15.45 18.24 5.51
CA PHE A 425 16.57 19.16 5.35
C PHE A 425 17.08 19.10 3.92
N ASN A 426 17.39 20.26 3.34
CA ASN A 426 18.14 20.35 2.11
C ASN A 426 19.19 21.43 2.21
N PHE A 427 20.32 21.20 1.56
CA PHE A 427 21.36 22.19 1.37
C PHE A 427 21.99 21.96 0.01
N GLY A 428 22.13 23.01 -0.79
CA GLY A 428 22.67 22.90 -2.14
C GLY A 428 23.49 24.10 -2.56
N ILE A 429 24.49 23.82 -3.39
CA ILE A 429 25.30 24.80 -4.10
C ILE A 429 25.04 24.67 -5.58
N GLN A 430 24.70 25.79 -6.22
CA GLN A 430 24.55 25.90 -7.66
C GLN A 430 25.61 26.84 -8.19
N HIS A 431 26.35 26.39 -9.20
CA HIS A 431 27.38 27.18 -9.87
C HIS A 431 27.18 27.16 -11.38
N GLN A 432 27.13 28.34 -12.00
CA GLN A 432 27.16 28.49 -13.44
C GLN A 432 28.62 28.51 -13.90
N ILE A 433 29.07 27.40 -14.51
CA ILE A 433 30.44 27.22 -14.99
C ILE A 433 30.71 28.16 -16.18
N ASN A 434 29.78 28.21 -17.12
CA ASN A 434 29.82 29.08 -18.31
C ASN A 434 28.39 29.49 -18.72
N SER A 435 28.24 30.22 -19.83
CA SER A 435 26.93 30.71 -20.30
C SER A 435 25.91 29.60 -20.60
N THR A 436 26.34 28.34 -20.71
CA THR A 436 25.51 27.20 -21.15
C THR A 436 25.43 26.07 -20.14
N THR A 437 26.38 25.96 -19.20
CA THR A 437 26.53 24.82 -18.29
C THR A 437 26.39 25.26 -16.85
N THR A 438 25.52 24.56 -16.12
CA THR A 438 25.30 24.72 -14.68
C THR A 438 25.55 23.41 -13.97
N ILE A 439 26.20 23.46 -12.82
CA ILE A 439 26.38 22.33 -11.90
C ILE A 439 25.66 22.64 -10.59
N THR A 440 24.96 21.65 -10.06
CA THR A 440 24.28 21.73 -8.77
C THR A 440 24.62 20.51 -7.95
N GLY A 441 25.16 20.70 -6.75
CA GLY A 441 25.35 19.65 -5.75
C GLY A 441 24.45 19.93 -4.57
N SER A 442 23.64 18.96 -4.15
CA SER A 442 22.71 19.09 -3.03
C SER A 442 22.77 17.90 -2.10
N TYR A 443 22.67 18.15 -0.81
CA TYR A 443 22.36 17.15 0.21
C TYR A 443 20.88 17.28 0.57
N VAL A 444 20.17 16.17 0.62
CA VAL A 444 18.76 16.07 1.00
C VAL A 444 18.62 14.99 2.06
N SER A 445 17.82 15.25 3.08
CA SER A 445 17.50 14.28 4.12
C SER A 445 16.04 14.37 4.53
N ALA A 446 15.47 13.21 4.87
CA ALA A 446 14.18 13.07 5.52
C ALA A 446 14.34 12.09 6.68
N LEU A 447 14.09 12.55 7.90
CA LEU A 447 14.10 11.72 9.11
C LEU A 447 12.66 11.56 9.59
N THR A 448 12.08 10.41 9.30
CA THR A 448 10.68 10.10 9.56
C THR A 448 10.54 9.49 10.94
N HIS A 449 9.59 10.02 11.70
CA HIS A 449 9.22 9.60 13.03
C HIS A 449 7.73 9.31 13.08
N ARG A 450 7.34 8.37 13.96
CA ARG A 450 5.96 7.92 14.09
C ARG A 450 5.40 7.40 12.77
N ALA A 451 6.27 6.83 11.93
CA ALA A 451 5.83 6.07 10.78
C ALA A 451 4.89 4.96 11.26
N ASN A 452 3.97 4.55 10.40
CA ASN A 452 3.19 3.36 10.67
C ASN A 452 4.14 2.16 10.77
N ILE A 453 3.87 1.29 11.72
CA ILE A 453 4.51 -0.01 11.83
C ILE A 453 3.42 -1.04 12.10
N GLY A 454 3.37 -2.03 11.21
CA GLY A 454 2.40 -3.11 11.27
C GLY A 454 3.05 -4.45 11.55
N GLY A 455 2.22 -5.41 11.92
CA GLY A 455 2.61 -6.79 12.17
C GLY A 455 1.63 -7.49 13.08
N VAL A 456 2.02 -8.66 13.59
CA VAL A 456 1.19 -9.42 14.53
C VAL A 456 1.53 -9.02 15.96
N TYR A 457 0.54 -8.58 16.72
CA TYR A 457 0.63 -8.20 18.12
C TYR A 457 0.00 -9.24 19.04
N ASN A 458 0.19 -9.05 20.34
CA ASN A 458 -0.01 -10.06 21.38
C ASN A 458 0.83 -11.33 21.22
N THR A 459 1.90 -11.28 20.43
CA THR A 459 2.89 -12.35 20.39
C THR A 459 3.58 -12.48 21.76
N ALA A 460 4.20 -13.63 22.02
CA ALA A 460 4.99 -13.85 23.20
C ALA A 460 6.09 -12.78 23.31
N LEU A 461 6.28 -12.24 24.52
CA LEU A 461 7.23 -11.13 24.75
C LEU A 461 8.69 -11.46 24.43
N LYS A 462 9.03 -12.75 24.38
CA LYS A 462 10.37 -13.25 24.06
C LYS A 462 10.26 -14.56 23.28
N PRO A 463 11.21 -14.88 22.41
CA PRO A 463 11.27 -16.20 21.77
C PRO A 463 11.65 -17.27 22.81
N SER A 464 11.14 -18.49 22.65
CA SER A 464 11.41 -19.59 23.58
C SER A 464 11.03 -20.94 22.99
N PRO A 465 11.72 -22.04 23.29
CA PRO A 465 11.30 -23.38 22.86
C PRO A 465 10.13 -23.94 23.70
N LEU A 466 9.65 -23.22 24.71
CA LEU A 466 8.56 -23.69 25.57
C LEU A 466 7.24 -23.85 24.81
N PRO A 467 6.43 -24.89 25.12
CA PRO A 467 5.16 -25.08 24.45
C PRO A 467 4.20 -23.92 24.74
N ASN A 468 3.31 -23.65 23.77
CA ASN A 468 2.25 -22.65 23.85
C ASN A 468 2.72 -21.18 24.02
N PRO A 469 2.92 -20.43 22.92
CA PRO A 469 3.31 -19.02 22.98
C PRO A 469 2.25 -18.12 23.65
N GLN A 470 0.97 -18.49 23.62
CA GLN A 470 -0.13 -17.71 24.17
C GLN A 470 0.00 -17.44 25.68
N SER A 471 0.53 -18.42 26.42
CA SER A 471 0.77 -18.28 27.87
C SER A 471 1.84 -17.24 28.21
N ARG A 472 2.66 -16.82 27.22
CA ARG A 472 3.77 -15.88 27.35
C ARG A 472 3.50 -14.56 26.62
N ALA A 473 2.31 -14.40 26.06
CA ALA A 473 1.82 -13.17 25.45
C ALA A 473 1.66 -12.07 26.51
N LEU A 474 1.60 -10.81 26.05
CA LEU A 474 1.34 -9.66 26.93
C LEU A 474 -0.05 -9.77 27.59
N PHE A 475 -1.04 -10.24 26.84
CA PHE A 475 -2.41 -10.48 27.30
C PHE A 475 -2.79 -11.95 27.00
N PRO A 476 -2.54 -12.89 27.93
CA PRO A 476 -2.76 -14.32 27.69
C PRO A 476 -4.21 -14.71 27.37
N TYR A 477 -5.19 -13.87 27.73
CA TYR A 477 -6.62 -14.08 27.46
C TYR A 477 -7.05 -13.65 26.04
N MET A 478 -6.13 -13.19 25.19
CA MET A 478 -6.43 -12.66 23.85
C MET A 478 -5.55 -13.33 22.81
N ILE A 479 -6.07 -13.74 21.66
CA ILE A 479 -5.24 -14.31 20.59
C ILE A 479 -4.27 -13.29 19.97
N GLN A 480 -3.30 -13.76 19.21
CA GLN A 480 -2.48 -12.89 18.36
C GLN A 480 -3.30 -12.31 17.23
N THR A 481 -3.08 -11.04 16.88
CA THR A 481 -3.84 -10.35 15.82
C THR A 481 -2.99 -9.31 15.10
N PHE A 482 -3.32 -8.96 13.86
CA PHE A 482 -2.62 -7.87 13.18
C PHE A 482 -2.95 -6.53 13.83
N TYR A 483 -1.93 -5.71 14.01
CA TYR A 483 -2.05 -4.42 14.66
C TYR A 483 -1.07 -3.38 14.13
N ASP A 484 -1.58 -2.17 13.96
CA ASP A 484 -0.82 -1.03 13.43
C ASP A 484 -0.63 0.08 14.45
N ARG A 485 0.61 0.61 14.53
CA ARG A 485 0.97 1.67 15.48
C ARG A 485 1.79 2.78 14.81
N SER A 486 1.78 3.95 15.44
CA SER A 486 2.55 5.13 14.98
C SER A 486 3.87 5.30 15.74
N VAL A 487 4.69 4.25 15.78
CA VAL A 487 5.97 4.22 16.52
C VAL A 487 7.19 3.96 15.63
N GLY A 488 6.99 3.76 14.34
CA GLY A 488 8.04 3.44 13.39
C GLY A 488 8.95 4.63 13.04
N PHE A 489 10.10 4.30 12.46
CA PHE A 489 11.12 5.23 12.03
C PHE A 489 11.67 4.85 10.67
N ALA A 490 11.98 5.87 9.87
CA ALA A 490 12.66 5.69 8.59
C ALA A 490 13.58 6.88 8.33
N ASP A 491 14.78 6.61 7.84
CA ASP A 491 15.79 7.63 7.59
C ASP A 491 16.22 7.59 6.12
N TYR A 492 16.21 8.75 5.48
CA TYR A 492 16.72 8.93 4.14
C TYR A 492 17.78 10.03 4.11
N HIS A 493 18.90 9.71 3.46
CA HIS A 493 19.96 10.67 3.16
C HIS A 493 20.39 10.51 1.71
N ALA A 494 20.56 11.64 1.01
CA ALA A 494 21.01 11.63 -0.36
C ALA A 494 21.94 12.80 -0.68
N PHE A 495 22.99 12.50 -1.43
CA PHE A 495 23.72 13.47 -2.22
C PHE A 495 23.24 13.41 -3.66
N GLN A 496 22.85 14.56 -4.20
CA GLN A 496 22.33 14.73 -5.55
C GLN A 496 23.24 15.67 -6.34
N LEU A 497 23.69 15.22 -7.50
CA LEU A 497 24.47 15.99 -8.46
C LEU A 497 23.66 16.14 -9.76
N SER A 498 23.47 17.38 -10.20
CA SER A 498 22.91 17.71 -11.52
C SER A 498 23.91 18.52 -12.33
N VAL A 499 24.13 18.13 -13.57
CA VAL A 499 24.87 18.92 -14.56
C VAL A 499 23.96 19.15 -15.76
N ASP A 500 23.66 20.41 -16.00
CA ASP A 500 22.74 20.84 -17.05
C ASP A 500 23.49 21.67 -18.08
N LYS A 501 23.65 21.13 -19.30
CA LYS A 501 24.17 21.88 -20.45
C LYS A 501 23.03 22.19 -21.41
N ARG A 502 22.76 23.49 -21.60
CA ARG A 502 21.82 24.01 -22.61
C ARG A 502 22.34 23.77 -24.02
N PHE A 503 21.40 23.55 -24.94
CA PHE A 503 21.68 23.27 -26.35
C PHE A 503 22.55 24.35 -26.97
N THR A 504 23.79 24.00 -27.30
CA THR A 504 24.77 24.89 -27.92
C THR A 504 25.76 24.08 -28.75
N GLY A 505 26.07 24.54 -29.96
CA GLY A 505 26.96 23.82 -30.88
C GLY A 505 26.45 22.43 -31.27
N GLY A 506 25.12 22.23 -31.27
CA GLY A 506 24.47 20.94 -31.57
C GLY A 506 24.29 20.00 -30.39
N LEU A 507 24.89 20.28 -29.22
CA LEU A 507 24.84 19.38 -28.05
C LEU A 507 24.06 19.99 -26.89
N ALA A 508 23.12 19.22 -26.35
CA ALA A 508 22.57 19.38 -25.01
C ALA A 508 22.75 18.09 -24.23
N TYR A 509 23.03 18.19 -22.93
CA TYR A 509 23.01 17.02 -22.06
C TYR A 509 22.58 17.39 -20.65
N GLN A 510 22.06 16.39 -19.96
CA GLN A 510 21.76 16.43 -18.54
C GLN A 510 22.34 15.18 -17.90
N VAL A 511 23.08 15.37 -16.81
CA VAL A 511 23.58 14.28 -15.96
C VAL A 511 22.93 14.44 -14.59
N ALA A 512 22.19 13.44 -14.15
CA ALA A 512 21.62 13.38 -12.81
C ALA A 512 22.19 12.16 -12.09
N TYR A 513 22.85 12.39 -10.96
CA TYR A 513 23.39 11.33 -10.12
C TYR A 513 22.89 11.50 -8.69
N THR A 514 22.32 10.45 -8.12
CA THR A 514 21.93 10.39 -6.72
C THR A 514 22.70 9.27 -6.04
N PHE A 515 23.45 9.61 -5.00
CA PHE A 515 23.97 8.66 -4.03
C PHE A 515 23.11 8.75 -2.77
N SER A 516 22.42 7.68 -2.40
CA SER A 516 21.46 7.70 -1.31
C SER A 516 21.57 6.49 -0.40
N LYS A 517 20.93 6.59 0.76
CA LYS A 517 20.68 5.48 1.66
C LYS A 517 19.33 5.71 2.33
N ALA A 518 18.42 4.76 2.15
CA ALA A 518 17.15 4.66 2.86
C ALA A 518 17.23 3.52 3.88
N LEU A 519 16.80 3.79 5.11
CA LEU A 519 16.66 2.83 6.19
C LEU A 519 15.23 2.87 6.72
N ASP A 520 14.66 1.73 7.06
CA ASP A 520 13.36 1.60 7.71
C ASP A 520 13.31 0.37 8.62
N GLU A 521 12.22 0.21 9.35
CA GLU A 521 11.95 -0.95 10.20
C GLU A 521 10.95 -1.93 9.59
N ASN A 522 10.04 -1.43 8.74
CA ASN A 522 8.92 -2.15 8.15
C ASN A 522 8.54 -1.49 6.82
N ASP A 523 7.99 -2.26 5.88
CA ASP A 523 7.33 -1.74 4.70
C ASP A 523 5.80 -1.82 4.88
N GLY A 524 5.10 -0.73 4.62
CA GLY A 524 3.62 -0.71 4.55
C GLY A 524 2.84 -0.92 5.86
N TRP A 525 1.56 -1.25 5.70
CA TRP A 525 0.53 -1.36 6.75
C TRP A 525 0.28 -2.83 7.12
N PHE A 526 0.03 -3.11 8.40
CA PHE A 526 -0.27 -4.44 8.96
C PHE A 526 0.75 -5.54 8.65
N GLY A 527 1.97 -5.17 8.23
CA GLY A 527 2.99 -6.09 7.75
C GLY A 527 2.66 -6.76 6.41
N ALA A 528 1.60 -6.33 5.72
CA ALA A 528 1.13 -6.97 4.50
C ALA A 528 2.02 -6.70 3.28
N GLU A 529 2.91 -5.72 3.38
CA GLU A 529 3.72 -5.24 2.27
C GLU A 529 5.20 -5.44 2.58
N GLY A 530 5.96 -6.02 1.65
CA GLY A 530 7.42 -6.07 1.72
C GLY A 530 8.00 -6.64 3.02
N LYS A 531 8.94 -5.89 3.61
CA LYS A 531 9.67 -6.23 4.83
C LYS A 531 8.78 -6.19 6.07
N ASN A 532 8.85 -7.25 6.87
CA ASN A 532 8.11 -7.41 8.13
C ASN A 532 9.00 -7.29 9.37
N VAL A 533 8.40 -6.86 10.48
CA VAL A 533 9.04 -6.83 11.80
C VAL A 533 8.96 -8.19 12.48
N ALA A 534 10.10 -8.74 12.91
CA ALA A 534 10.12 -10.02 13.62
C ALA A 534 9.60 -9.91 15.07
N ASP A 535 10.05 -8.86 15.77
CA ASP A 535 9.63 -8.55 17.15
C ASP A 535 8.85 -7.23 17.18
N PRO A 536 7.50 -7.26 17.30
CA PRO A 536 6.67 -6.06 17.34
C PRO A 536 6.92 -5.17 18.58
N TYR A 537 7.54 -5.72 19.64
CA TYR A 537 7.87 -4.99 20.86
C TYR A 537 9.27 -4.35 20.79
N ASN A 538 10.09 -4.73 19.81
CA ASN A 538 11.38 -4.13 19.51
C ASN A 538 11.59 -3.96 17.99
N PRO A 539 10.77 -3.11 17.33
CA PRO A 539 10.84 -2.93 15.88
C PRO A 539 12.20 -2.42 15.38
N ARG A 540 12.93 -1.71 16.26
CA ARG A 540 14.28 -1.21 16.01
C ARG A 540 15.29 -2.30 15.68
N ALA A 541 15.05 -3.54 16.11
CA ALA A 541 15.88 -4.68 15.75
C ALA A 541 15.85 -4.95 14.23
N SER A 542 14.72 -4.67 13.57
CA SER A 542 14.54 -4.80 12.12
C SER A 542 15.04 -3.61 11.32
N LEU A 543 15.63 -2.57 11.95
CA LEU A 543 16.15 -1.40 11.23
C LEU A 543 17.25 -1.81 10.24
N SER A 544 17.00 -1.65 8.94
CA SER A 544 17.89 -2.08 7.87
C SER A 544 17.64 -1.26 6.60
N PRO A 545 18.41 -1.44 5.51
CA PRO A 545 18.08 -0.80 4.24
C PRO A 545 16.65 -1.08 3.82
N ALA A 546 15.94 -0.04 3.38
CA ALA A 546 14.58 -0.16 2.87
C ALA A 546 14.52 -1.08 1.65
N GLY A 547 13.41 -1.80 1.43
CA GLY A 547 13.24 -2.66 0.25
C GLY A 547 13.41 -1.92 -1.08
N PHE A 548 13.07 -0.61 -1.09
CA PHE A 548 13.22 0.31 -2.21
C PHE A 548 14.52 1.14 -2.20
N ASP A 549 15.45 0.86 -1.29
CA ASP A 549 16.76 1.53 -1.24
C ASP A 549 17.59 1.23 -2.51
N LEU A 550 17.90 2.27 -3.27
CA LEU A 550 18.75 2.22 -4.45
C LEU A 550 19.94 3.17 -4.26
N PRO A 551 21.06 2.68 -3.70
CA PRO A 551 22.15 3.55 -3.27
C PRO A 551 22.74 4.43 -4.36
N HIS A 552 22.83 3.93 -5.59
CA HIS A 552 23.31 4.68 -6.74
C HIS A 552 22.24 4.71 -7.83
N LEU A 553 21.95 5.91 -8.31
CA LEU A 553 21.05 6.18 -9.44
C LEU A 553 21.75 7.19 -10.36
N LEU A 554 22.04 6.80 -11.60
CA LEU A 554 22.64 7.64 -12.63
C LEU A 554 21.73 7.64 -13.86
N THR A 555 21.34 8.84 -14.29
CA THR A 555 20.67 9.06 -15.57
C THR A 555 21.46 10.09 -16.37
N VAL A 556 21.80 9.75 -17.61
CA VAL A 556 22.44 10.66 -18.56
C VAL A 556 21.55 10.77 -19.79
N ASN A 557 21.07 11.99 -20.04
CA ASN A 557 20.32 12.33 -21.24
C ASN A 557 21.24 13.16 -22.14
N ALA A 558 21.40 12.77 -23.39
CA ALA A 558 22.21 13.51 -24.35
C ALA A 558 21.49 13.60 -25.69
N ASN A 559 21.38 14.83 -26.21
CA ASN A 559 20.82 15.12 -27.52
C ASN A 559 21.89 15.81 -28.35
N TYR A 560 22.22 15.22 -29.50
CA TYR A 560 23.23 15.74 -30.39
C TYR A 560 22.69 15.86 -31.81
N GLU A 561 22.56 17.09 -32.28
CA GLU A 561 22.32 17.40 -33.68
C GLU A 561 23.64 17.31 -34.43
N LEU A 562 23.70 16.47 -35.46
CA LEU A 562 24.91 16.28 -36.23
C LEU A 562 25.30 17.60 -36.92
N PRO A 563 26.57 18.02 -36.84
CA PRO A 563 27.03 19.31 -37.37
C PRO A 563 27.24 19.28 -38.89
N VAL A 564 26.57 18.38 -39.62
CA VAL A 564 26.72 18.18 -41.07
C VAL A 564 25.47 18.63 -41.83
N GLY A 565 25.68 19.10 -43.06
CA GLY A 565 24.61 19.53 -43.97
C GLY A 565 24.53 21.05 -44.16
N GLN A 566 23.52 21.47 -44.93
CA GLN A 566 23.39 22.85 -45.40
C GLN A 566 23.20 23.80 -44.21
N GLY A 567 24.03 24.85 -44.13
CA GLY A 567 23.98 25.83 -43.04
C GLY A 567 24.53 25.32 -41.69
N LYS A 568 25.15 24.13 -41.65
CA LYS A 568 25.85 23.58 -40.47
C LYS A 568 27.36 23.74 -40.60
N ARG A 569 28.10 23.39 -39.53
CA ARG A 569 29.57 23.56 -39.42
C ARG A 569 30.34 22.79 -40.50
N TYR A 570 29.85 21.62 -40.89
CA TYR A 570 30.44 20.77 -41.92
C TYR A 570 29.48 20.66 -43.11
N SER A 571 29.56 21.62 -44.02
CA SER A 571 28.89 21.53 -45.33
C SER A 571 29.84 20.89 -46.35
N THR A 572 29.29 20.03 -47.20
CA THR A 572 30.02 19.39 -48.30
C THR A 572 30.14 20.26 -49.55
N GLY A 573 29.51 21.43 -49.56
CA GLY A 573 29.44 22.34 -50.72
C GLY A 573 28.49 21.87 -51.83
N SER A 574 27.95 20.65 -51.75
CA SER A 574 26.93 20.14 -52.67
C SER A 574 25.57 20.13 -51.99
N HIS A 575 24.60 20.88 -52.53
CA HIS A 575 23.23 20.92 -52.01
C HIS A 575 22.58 19.53 -51.93
N ALA A 576 22.82 18.67 -52.92
CA ALA A 576 22.26 17.32 -52.95
C ALA A 576 22.87 16.44 -51.84
N VAL A 577 24.18 16.52 -51.64
CA VAL A 577 24.87 15.73 -50.60
C VAL A 577 24.47 16.24 -49.22
N ASP A 578 24.44 17.56 -49.01
CA ASP A 578 24.04 18.20 -47.76
C ASP A 578 22.59 17.90 -47.36
N TYR A 579 21.67 17.74 -48.32
CA TYR A 579 20.30 17.29 -48.07
C TYR A 579 20.24 15.83 -47.58
N ILE A 580 21.13 14.98 -48.10
CA ILE A 580 21.19 13.56 -47.74
C ILE A 580 21.82 13.36 -46.35
N VAL A 581 22.90 14.08 -46.05
CA VAL A 581 23.67 13.86 -44.81
C VAL A 581 23.28 14.81 -43.68
N GLY A 582 22.45 15.83 -43.94
CA GLY A 582 22.02 16.81 -42.94
C GLY A 582 20.76 16.45 -42.15
N ASN A 583 20.45 17.27 -41.14
CA ASN A 583 19.24 17.22 -40.31
C ASN A 583 19.04 15.92 -39.51
N TRP A 584 20.14 15.26 -39.17
CA TRP A 584 20.16 14.13 -38.26
C TRP A 584 20.36 14.60 -36.83
N GLN A 585 19.58 14.03 -35.91
CA GLN A 585 19.72 14.18 -34.48
C GLN A 585 19.76 12.80 -33.85
N VAL A 586 20.73 12.58 -32.97
CA VAL A 586 20.83 11.37 -32.15
C VAL A 586 20.53 11.72 -30.71
N ASN A 587 19.74 10.90 -30.04
CA ASN A 587 19.49 11.03 -28.62
C ASN A 587 19.80 9.72 -27.91
N GLY A 588 20.38 9.83 -26.72
CA GLY A 588 20.71 8.70 -25.87
C GLY A 588 20.26 8.96 -24.44
N ILE A 589 19.70 7.93 -23.82
CA ILE A 589 19.37 7.88 -22.40
C ILE A 589 20.11 6.68 -21.82
N LEU A 590 21.08 6.94 -20.94
CA LEU A 590 21.71 5.92 -20.12
C LEU A 590 21.06 5.92 -18.74
N SER A 591 20.55 4.77 -18.31
CA SER A 591 20.02 4.57 -16.97
C SER A 591 20.83 3.50 -16.27
N VAL A 592 21.51 3.83 -15.18
CA VAL A 592 22.27 2.89 -14.34
C VAL A 592 21.80 3.04 -12.91
N ARG A 593 21.46 1.92 -12.26
CA ARG A 593 21.08 1.93 -10.85
C ARG A 593 21.58 0.69 -10.12
N SER A 594 21.67 0.79 -8.80
CA SER A 594 21.95 -0.34 -7.92
C SER A 594 20.86 -1.42 -8.06
N GLY A 595 21.16 -2.65 -7.65
CA GLY A 595 20.18 -3.72 -7.63
C GLY A 595 19.13 -3.50 -6.54
N GLN A 596 17.94 -4.10 -6.71
CA GLN A 596 16.92 -4.10 -5.66
C GLN A 596 17.43 -4.85 -4.42
N ARG A 597 16.97 -4.43 -3.24
CA ARG A 597 17.25 -5.13 -2.01
C ARG A 597 16.44 -6.43 -1.92
N TYR A 598 16.96 -7.41 -1.20
CA TYR A 598 16.23 -8.63 -0.89
C TYR A 598 16.70 -9.23 0.44
N SER A 599 15.76 -9.93 1.09
CA SER A 599 15.93 -10.63 2.36
C SER A 599 16.24 -12.11 2.16
N VAL A 600 16.81 -12.74 3.19
CA VAL A 600 16.93 -14.19 3.28
C VAL A 600 16.18 -14.63 4.54
N THR A 601 15.10 -15.37 4.35
CA THR A 601 14.07 -15.65 5.37
C THR A 601 13.85 -17.13 5.57
N ASP A 602 13.33 -17.51 6.73
CA ASP A 602 12.83 -18.85 7.00
C ASP A 602 11.30 -18.81 7.07
N ASN A 603 10.64 -19.39 6.07
CA ASN A 603 9.17 -19.41 6.02
C ASN A 603 8.55 -20.69 6.60
N ASN A 604 9.33 -21.50 7.33
CA ASN A 604 8.85 -22.74 7.95
C ASN A 604 8.09 -22.50 9.27
N GLY A 605 6.98 -21.76 9.21
CA GLY A 605 6.11 -21.50 10.35
C GLY A 605 6.64 -20.42 11.31
N ASP A 606 6.80 -20.76 12.58
CA ASP A 606 7.27 -19.84 13.64
C ASP A 606 8.45 -20.44 14.43
N PRO A 607 9.67 -20.39 13.87
CA PRO A 607 10.87 -20.90 14.55
C PRO A 607 11.13 -20.21 15.89
N ALA A 608 10.87 -18.90 16.01
CA ALA A 608 11.01 -18.15 17.27
C ALA A 608 9.98 -18.59 18.34
N ASN A 609 8.91 -19.27 17.93
CA ASN A 609 7.79 -19.72 18.74
C ASN A 609 7.22 -18.56 19.58
N THR A 610 6.83 -17.50 18.91
CA THR A 610 6.21 -16.32 19.54
C THR A 610 4.70 -16.25 19.33
N GLY A 611 4.12 -17.20 18.59
CA GLY A 611 2.75 -17.13 18.10
C GLY A 611 2.62 -16.17 16.91
N ASN A 612 3.72 -15.74 16.31
CA ASN A 612 3.69 -14.92 15.10
C ASN A 612 3.38 -15.83 13.90
N VAL A 613 2.09 -15.99 13.63
CA VAL A 613 1.55 -16.77 12.51
C VAL A 613 1.08 -15.87 11.37
N GLY A 614 1.60 -14.64 11.30
CA GLY A 614 1.22 -13.64 10.31
C GLY A 614 1.80 -13.92 8.93
N TRP A 615 2.34 -12.86 8.31
CA TRP A 615 2.88 -12.95 6.96
C TRP A 615 4.18 -13.77 6.91
N ALA A 616 4.33 -14.56 5.84
CA ALA A 616 5.59 -15.23 5.54
C ALA A 616 6.72 -14.19 5.39
N GLY A 617 7.92 -14.54 5.84
CA GLY A 617 9.11 -13.70 5.71
C GLY A 617 9.43 -12.79 6.89
N TYR A 618 8.66 -12.85 8.00
CA TYR A 618 9.03 -12.12 9.22
C TYR A 618 10.32 -12.69 9.85
N GLU A 619 10.49 -14.01 9.81
CA GLU A 619 11.65 -14.68 10.40
C GLU A 619 12.83 -14.64 9.45
N GLN A 620 13.94 -14.07 9.91
CA GLN A 620 15.15 -13.95 9.11
C GLN A 620 16.01 -15.21 9.28
N ALA A 621 16.82 -15.55 8.27
CA ALA A 621 17.78 -16.64 8.41
C ALA A 621 18.97 -16.26 9.31
N ASN A 622 19.76 -17.25 9.71
CA ASN A 622 21.08 -17.02 10.30
C ASN A 622 22.16 -16.95 9.23
N LEU A 623 23.01 -15.93 9.28
CA LEU A 623 24.27 -15.88 8.55
C LEU A 623 25.37 -16.60 9.35
N VAL A 624 25.88 -17.70 8.80
CA VAL A 624 26.89 -18.57 9.42
C VAL A 624 28.18 -18.67 8.60
N GLY A 625 28.23 -18.04 7.42
CA GLY A 625 29.40 -17.99 6.54
C GLY A 625 29.38 -16.80 5.59
N ASP A 626 30.32 -16.76 4.63
CA ASP A 626 30.36 -15.70 3.60
C ASP A 626 29.52 -16.09 2.38
N PRO A 627 28.41 -15.37 2.08
CA PRO A 627 27.51 -15.67 0.99
C PRO A 627 28.10 -15.39 -0.39
N ASN A 628 29.21 -14.65 -0.48
CA ASN A 628 29.90 -14.32 -1.74
C ASN A 628 31.13 -15.18 -2.00
N SER A 629 31.34 -16.23 -1.21
CA SER A 629 32.51 -17.12 -1.33
C SER A 629 32.13 -18.51 -1.85
N GLY A 630 33.04 -19.13 -2.60
CA GLY A 630 32.92 -20.52 -3.03
C GLY A 630 32.05 -20.76 -4.26
N SER A 631 31.55 -22.00 -4.35
CA SER A 631 30.70 -22.50 -5.43
C SER A 631 29.47 -23.17 -4.82
N CYS A 632 28.33 -23.11 -5.52
CA CYS A 632 27.15 -23.87 -5.10
C CYS A 632 27.33 -25.37 -5.34
N PRO A 633 26.45 -26.23 -4.77
CA PRO A 633 26.52 -27.68 -4.96
C PRO A 633 26.52 -28.14 -6.44
N ASN A 634 26.02 -27.31 -7.36
CA ASN A 634 26.05 -27.54 -8.81
C ASN A 634 27.40 -27.19 -9.47
N GLY A 635 28.42 -26.80 -8.70
CA GLY A 635 29.75 -26.42 -9.18
C GLY A 635 29.83 -25.02 -9.79
N ALA A 636 28.72 -24.29 -9.92
CA ALA A 636 28.73 -22.93 -10.45
C ALA A 636 29.34 -21.96 -9.43
N ALA A 637 30.08 -20.97 -9.92
CA ALA A 637 30.52 -19.85 -9.10
C ALA A 637 29.31 -19.02 -8.63
N VAL A 638 29.44 -18.41 -7.45
CA VAL A 638 28.47 -17.44 -6.95
C VAL A 638 28.29 -16.26 -7.94
N HIS A 639 27.16 -15.56 -7.85
CA HIS A 639 26.71 -14.52 -8.79
C HIS A 639 26.35 -15.01 -10.20
N THR A 640 25.90 -16.26 -10.32
CA THR A 640 25.27 -16.79 -11.54
C THR A 640 23.77 -17.01 -11.32
N GLN A 641 23.02 -17.22 -12.40
CA GLN A 641 21.57 -17.45 -12.31
C GLN A 641 21.21 -18.67 -11.43
N THR A 642 22.00 -19.74 -11.52
CA THR A 642 21.78 -21.00 -10.79
C THR A 642 22.54 -21.06 -9.47
N CYS A 643 23.31 -20.03 -9.14
CA CYS A 643 24.09 -19.91 -7.91
C CYS A 643 24.33 -18.42 -7.63
N TRP A 644 23.33 -17.73 -7.08
CA TRP A 644 23.44 -16.29 -6.81
C TRP A 644 24.34 -16.00 -5.60
N PHE A 645 24.19 -16.81 -4.54
CA PHE A 645 24.98 -16.78 -3.32
C PHE A 645 25.29 -18.21 -2.86
N ASN A 646 26.27 -18.34 -1.96
CA ASN A 646 26.57 -19.60 -1.29
C ASN A 646 25.46 -19.96 -0.29
N ALA A 647 24.65 -20.96 -0.63
CA ALA A 647 23.54 -21.43 0.21
C ALA A 647 23.99 -21.90 1.59
N SER A 648 25.21 -22.46 1.74
CA SER A 648 25.73 -22.94 3.03
C SER A 648 26.11 -21.80 4.00
N ALA A 649 26.16 -20.56 3.51
CA ALA A 649 26.36 -19.39 4.36
C ALA A 649 25.11 -19.05 5.20
N PHE A 650 23.97 -19.68 4.90
CA PHE A 650 22.70 -19.45 5.57
C PHE A 650 22.20 -20.71 6.28
N ALA A 651 21.59 -20.53 7.44
CA ALA A 651 20.97 -21.60 8.21
C ALA A 651 19.62 -21.14 8.77
N ALA A 652 18.69 -22.09 8.96
CA ALA A 652 17.47 -21.83 9.70
C ALA A 652 17.80 -21.44 11.16
N PRO A 653 17.04 -20.52 11.78
CA PRO A 653 17.14 -20.24 13.21
C PRO A 653 16.89 -21.48 14.08
N ALA A 654 17.50 -21.51 15.27
CA ALA A 654 17.19 -22.55 16.23
C ALA A 654 15.77 -22.35 16.80
N SER A 655 15.08 -23.43 17.16
CA SER A 655 13.76 -23.33 17.78
C SER A 655 13.80 -22.48 19.06
N GLY A 656 12.90 -21.51 19.15
CA GLY A 656 12.85 -20.55 20.24
C GLY A 656 13.83 -19.39 20.11
N THR A 657 14.34 -19.10 18.91
CA THR A 657 15.24 -17.96 18.64
C THR A 657 14.84 -17.23 17.36
N PHE A 658 15.04 -15.91 17.34
CA PHE A 658 15.01 -15.14 16.10
C PHE A 658 16.31 -15.33 15.32
N GLY A 659 16.25 -15.17 14.00
CA GLY A 659 17.42 -15.09 13.12
C GLY A 659 18.35 -13.92 13.44
N ASN A 660 19.62 -14.06 13.08
CA ASN A 660 20.64 -13.03 13.29
C ASN A 660 20.77 -12.02 12.13
N LEU A 661 20.18 -12.32 10.97
CA LEU A 661 20.13 -11.38 9.84
C LEU A 661 19.10 -10.29 10.11
N ARG A 662 19.40 -9.11 9.59
CA ARG A 662 18.39 -8.07 9.43
C ARG A 662 17.74 -8.23 8.05
N PRO A 663 16.49 -7.76 7.87
CA PRO A 663 15.87 -7.79 6.56
C PRO A 663 16.65 -6.97 5.52
N ASP A 664 16.48 -7.33 4.26
CA ASP A 664 16.98 -6.64 3.06
C ASP A 664 18.48 -6.27 3.06
N PRO A 665 19.39 -7.14 3.55
CA PRO A 665 20.79 -6.78 3.68
C PRO A 665 21.54 -6.84 2.33
N PHE A 666 21.03 -7.59 1.35
CA PHE A 666 21.71 -7.88 0.09
C PHE A 666 21.15 -7.09 -1.09
N GLN A 667 21.87 -7.09 -2.23
CA GLN A 667 21.45 -6.46 -3.48
C GLN A 667 21.42 -7.48 -4.61
N ALA A 668 20.36 -7.44 -5.42
CA ALA A 668 20.26 -8.16 -6.68
C ALA A 668 21.20 -7.58 -7.75
N GLN A 669 21.10 -8.07 -8.99
CA GLN A 669 21.95 -7.58 -10.08
C GLN A 669 21.75 -6.07 -10.30
N ARG A 670 22.85 -5.35 -10.51
CA ARG A 670 22.81 -3.93 -10.90
C ARG A 670 22.10 -3.79 -12.24
N TYR A 671 21.24 -2.78 -12.34
CA TYR A 671 20.50 -2.49 -13.54
C TYR A 671 21.26 -1.47 -14.39
N TRP A 672 21.36 -1.73 -15.69
CA TRP A 672 21.81 -0.74 -16.66
C TRP A 672 21.05 -0.91 -17.97
N ASN A 673 20.75 0.21 -18.62
CA ASN A 673 20.00 0.25 -19.87
C ASN A 673 20.41 1.45 -20.71
N VAL A 674 20.41 1.27 -22.03
CA VAL A 674 20.60 2.35 -23.00
C VAL A 674 19.42 2.37 -23.95
N ASP A 675 18.70 3.48 -23.94
CA ASP A 675 17.69 3.79 -24.94
C ASP A 675 18.27 4.78 -25.93
N PHE A 676 18.05 4.54 -27.22
CA PHE A 676 18.66 5.31 -28.28
C PHE A 676 17.63 5.67 -29.34
N SER A 677 17.67 6.91 -29.82
CA SER A 677 16.80 7.36 -30.89
C SER A 677 17.57 8.14 -31.93
N VAL A 678 17.13 7.99 -33.17
CA VAL A 678 17.65 8.71 -34.33
C VAL A 678 16.48 9.41 -35.00
N PHE A 679 16.54 10.73 -35.04
CA PHE A 679 15.58 11.56 -35.73
C PHE A 679 16.22 12.15 -36.98
N ARG A 680 15.43 12.21 -38.06
CA ARG A 680 15.83 12.91 -39.28
C ARG A 680 14.70 13.80 -39.76
N GLY A 681 15.00 15.08 -39.93
CA GLY A 681 14.10 16.03 -40.59
C GLY A 681 14.34 16.07 -42.10
N PHE A 682 13.27 15.96 -42.87
CA PHE A 682 13.21 16.21 -44.30
C PHE A 682 12.47 17.52 -44.52
N PRO A 683 13.19 18.64 -44.73
CA PRO A 683 12.56 19.90 -45.13
C PRO A 683 11.82 19.71 -46.45
N LEU A 684 10.60 20.24 -46.55
CA LEU A 684 9.81 20.24 -47.77
C LEU A 684 9.75 21.64 -48.39
N TRP A 685 8.76 21.87 -49.24
CA TRP A 685 8.51 23.19 -49.82
C TRP A 685 7.97 24.18 -48.78
N GLY A 686 8.55 25.37 -48.77
CA GLY A 686 8.27 26.41 -47.78
C GLY A 686 9.01 26.21 -46.46
N GLU A 687 9.22 27.29 -45.71
CA GLU A 687 10.08 27.29 -44.51
C GLU A 687 9.46 26.57 -43.30
N ALA A 688 8.14 26.35 -43.29
CA ALA A 688 7.41 25.78 -42.16
C ALA A 688 7.21 24.26 -42.24
N ARG A 689 7.35 23.64 -43.42
CA ARG A 689 6.93 22.25 -43.66
C ARG A 689 8.10 21.28 -43.58
N LYS A 690 7.99 20.25 -42.74
CA LYS A 690 8.94 19.14 -42.70
C LYS A 690 8.29 17.82 -42.36
N VAL A 691 8.85 16.73 -42.90
CA VAL A 691 8.58 15.37 -42.42
C VAL A 691 9.71 14.97 -41.48
N GLU A 692 9.37 14.49 -40.31
CA GLU A 692 10.34 13.97 -39.35
C GLU A 692 10.18 12.45 -39.24
N PHE A 693 11.23 11.73 -39.61
CA PHE A 693 11.34 10.30 -39.35
C PHE A 693 12.01 10.08 -37.99
N ARG A 694 11.46 9.15 -37.21
CA ARG A 694 11.96 8.76 -35.91
C ARG A 694 12.15 7.25 -35.89
N ALA A 695 13.34 6.81 -35.50
CA ALA A 695 13.61 5.43 -35.13
C ALA A 695 14.10 5.41 -33.69
N GLU A 696 13.45 4.61 -32.85
CA GLU A 696 13.72 4.52 -31.41
C GLU A 696 13.97 3.05 -31.05
N ALA A 697 14.99 2.82 -30.24
CA ALA A 697 15.35 1.51 -29.73
C ALA A 697 15.41 1.59 -28.20
N PHE A 698 14.42 0.99 -27.54
CA PHE A 698 14.43 0.76 -26.10
C PHE A 698 15.24 -0.50 -25.81
N ASN A 699 16.10 -0.45 -24.80
CA ASN A 699 17.08 -1.50 -24.51
C ASN A 699 17.89 -1.87 -25.77
N LEU A 700 18.63 -0.89 -26.28
CA LEU A 700 19.41 -0.98 -27.51
C LEU A 700 20.30 -2.22 -27.56
N PHE A 701 20.85 -2.66 -26.43
CA PHE A 701 21.73 -3.82 -26.33
C PHE A 701 21.00 -5.15 -26.05
N ASN A 702 19.69 -5.12 -25.80
CA ASN A 702 18.91 -6.28 -25.36
C ASN A 702 19.50 -6.95 -24.11
N THR A 703 19.96 -6.13 -23.16
CA THR A 703 20.59 -6.59 -21.93
C THR A 703 19.54 -7.21 -21.01
N VAL A 704 19.82 -8.43 -20.55
CA VAL A 704 19.03 -9.12 -19.52
C VAL A 704 19.63 -8.81 -18.15
N VAL A 705 18.80 -8.30 -17.25
CA VAL A 705 19.14 -8.08 -15.84
C VAL A 705 18.32 -9.07 -15.01
N PHE A 706 18.99 -9.87 -14.20
CA PHE A 706 18.37 -10.85 -13.32
C PHE A 706 17.63 -10.18 -12.16
N GLY A 707 16.49 -10.77 -11.78
CA GLY A 707 15.71 -10.34 -10.61
C GLY A 707 16.37 -10.76 -9.29
N SER A 708 15.62 -10.63 -8.19
CA SER A 708 16.07 -11.12 -6.90
C SER A 708 16.11 -12.65 -6.87
N PRO A 709 17.11 -13.25 -6.20
CA PRO A 709 17.15 -14.70 -5.99
C PRO A 709 16.04 -15.16 -5.04
N ASN A 710 15.73 -16.46 -5.06
CA ASN A 710 14.93 -17.07 -4.01
C ASN A 710 15.73 -17.07 -2.69
N GLY A 711 15.26 -16.29 -1.72
CA GLY A 711 15.87 -16.13 -0.39
C GLY A 711 15.24 -16.98 0.71
N ASP A 712 14.40 -17.97 0.38
CA ASP A 712 13.72 -18.79 1.39
C ASP A 712 14.51 -20.05 1.72
N VAL A 713 15.14 -20.09 2.89
CA VAL A 713 15.94 -21.25 3.35
C VAL A 713 15.08 -22.49 3.58
N SER A 714 13.77 -22.33 3.82
CA SER A 714 12.84 -23.46 3.94
C SER A 714 12.54 -24.15 2.59
N ASN A 715 12.94 -23.53 1.47
CA ASN A 715 12.79 -24.07 0.11
C ASN A 715 14.15 -24.46 -0.50
N PRO A 716 14.77 -25.57 -0.05
CA PRO A 716 16.13 -25.95 -0.48
C PRO A 716 16.23 -26.26 -1.98
N SER A 717 15.11 -26.53 -2.66
CA SER A 717 15.11 -26.86 -4.09
C SER A 717 15.43 -25.67 -5.00
N ASN A 718 15.05 -24.46 -4.60
CA ASN A 718 15.24 -23.23 -5.39
C ASN A 718 16.10 -22.19 -4.67
N PHE A 719 16.50 -22.42 -3.43
CA PHE A 719 17.26 -21.47 -2.62
C PHE A 719 18.53 -21.00 -3.32
N GLY A 720 18.71 -19.68 -3.41
CA GLY A 720 19.86 -19.06 -4.09
C GLY A 720 19.82 -19.08 -5.62
N THR A 721 18.71 -19.48 -6.24
CA THR A 721 18.52 -19.43 -7.70
C THR A 721 17.68 -18.22 -8.12
N VAL A 722 17.91 -17.71 -9.33
CA VAL A 722 17.13 -16.62 -9.93
C VAL A 722 16.27 -17.16 -11.08
N THR A 723 14.95 -17.04 -10.94
CA THR A 723 13.96 -17.54 -11.91
C THR A 723 13.27 -16.42 -12.69
N SER A 724 13.58 -15.16 -12.38
CA SER A 724 12.91 -13.98 -12.93
C SER A 724 13.90 -12.94 -13.48
N ARG A 725 13.40 -12.07 -14.37
CA ARG A 725 14.10 -10.85 -14.78
C ARG A 725 13.80 -9.74 -13.78
N ALA A 726 14.71 -8.78 -13.65
CA ALA A 726 14.47 -7.59 -12.86
C ALA A 726 13.22 -6.85 -13.34
N ASN A 727 12.44 -6.31 -12.40
CA ASN A 727 11.27 -5.51 -12.72
C ASN A 727 11.62 -4.36 -13.67
N ALA A 728 10.77 -4.16 -14.68
CA ALA A 728 10.94 -3.21 -15.78
C ALA A 728 12.15 -3.44 -16.72
N ASN A 729 12.84 -4.59 -16.65
CA ASN A 729 13.80 -4.99 -17.68
C ASN A 729 13.10 -5.65 -18.88
N ASN A 730 12.47 -4.82 -19.72
CA ASN A 730 11.84 -5.27 -20.95
C ASN A 730 12.89 -5.66 -22.01
N ALA A 731 12.51 -6.60 -22.89
CA ALA A 731 13.31 -6.93 -24.07
C ALA A 731 13.41 -5.72 -25.01
N ARG A 732 14.33 -5.77 -25.97
CA ARG A 732 14.50 -4.70 -26.96
C ARG A 732 13.18 -4.44 -27.71
N VAL A 733 12.79 -3.17 -27.75
CA VAL A 733 11.64 -2.71 -28.54
C VAL A 733 12.10 -1.67 -29.54
N LEU A 734 11.77 -1.88 -30.81
CA LEU A 734 12.00 -0.92 -31.89
C LEU A 734 10.69 -0.22 -32.23
N GLN A 735 10.72 1.11 -32.28
CA GLN A 735 9.59 1.94 -32.66
C GLN A 735 9.99 2.84 -33.83
N PHE A 736 9.06 3.01 -34.77
CA PHE A 736 9.22 3.89 -35.90
C PHE A 736 8.05 4.85 -35.97
N GLY A 737 8.36 6.12 -36.20
CA GLY A 737 7.36 7.18 -36.29
C GLY A 737 7.63 8.10 -37.46
N LEU A 738 6.56 8.54 -38.11
CA LEU A 738 6.59 9.62 -39.09
C LEU A 738 5.68 10.74 -38.60
N ARG A 739 6.22 11.95 -38.52
CA ARG A 739 5.48 13.14 -38.14
C ARG A 739 5.57 14.18 -39.25
N PHE A 740 4.42 14.62 -39.74
CA PHE A 740 4.33 15.78 -40.63
C PHE A 740 4.08 17.04 -39.82
N ILE A 741 4.89 18.07 -40.04
CA ILE A 741 4.79 19.38 -39.38
C ILE A 741 4.48 20.41 -40.47
N PHE A 742 3.41 21.19 -40.27
CA PHE A 742 2.83 22.10 -41.26
C PHE A 742 2.67 23.52 -40.73
#